data_AF-A0A202DLC8-F1
#
_entry.id   AF-A0A202DLC8-F1
#
_cell.length_a   1.000
_cell.length_b   1.000
_cell.length_c   1.000
_cell.angle_alpha   90.00
_cell.angle_beta   90.00
_cell.angle_gamma   90.00
#
_symmetry.space_group_name_H-M   'P 1'
#
loop_
_entity.id
_entity.type
_entity.pdbx_description
1 polymer ?
#
loop_
_entity_poly.entity_id
_entity_poly.type
_entity_poly.pdbx_seq_one_letter_code
_entity_poly.pdbx_strand_id
1 'polypeptide(L)'
;MDEAGQNIIPGESSPQPFSAKHSCGACHDYEKISSGWHFSSEGDLDGRPTQPWIYVDEKTGTQLPVSLRESSGIKHPSEVGMSDWEFVMNFGRHLPGGGLAEKDDPTSTGNARWMVSGNIEANCMACHNLDKCQDMTEWALQIARENFRWAATAASGLGEISGVAQRLPDTWVPSDGFDPDDMVWKAPPSVLYKKHIFDSKHRAIMDIGKPQDRRCLQCHSVAKVGQEKTELAGDIHTASGMSCVSCHRNGIDHKIDRAAEGMYSCEGCHDEGTYGAPHPEHKGIPPVHMEKLTCTTCHSGAVIDKASAMDSPETGGLALVRTSRANRLGIHGRAQWFTEAPRIMEPVYMKQANGKIAPCRIMWPSFWAKKAGEELEVIQPEALMETVGDIIDPASHIGNILAALSSVKNKDGDPYGQPVFVYNGKYYVRNYDGGLETLDYQGKEPESGIVLGFIMAGDIQPLAPIYDATDPNAYYMNQDNYADKQQILMAVFEELRKVAPDGAQPAWILKGIQHELVNVEYETVPKEEAENIIKEEKELREAIMKAAAENDVIVELEAQKMFNKETRKAIRTSRSKTPKLYAITKDMRSWKKAFKNLKGLEIFGDKYYRNTFDKDTPKRLSIEVTDVGPKSGSHWGWVYSDKYVPLVSDDKATLIEKTYSENEVVLSEQQVAMALNKLGAGHVYISRGKMFSADGDGLKAEDHEAAAPVTWPLGHDVRPAQQSLGVKKCTDCHTADSKFFFAQIIPQGALVTDLVEPLAMNDFMGIDKNFNRLFGLTFMVRPLFKLFLLGMIGVIALVLVLHFLLGLKWVTENIEIPVVEKPTLAFGLLSALVLTATGFPMATCIGKSLGGFSLILHVLFGALYALCLAVLAVLSSKRCKLAGETTDTYSMTQKLCFWALIITGFVLVATILVSMVPVFSSHTQHTLIAAHRYAAVAALISGVLYAISKKRSS
;
A
#
# COMPACT_ATOMS: atom_id res chain seq x y z
N MET A 1 -15.34 28.59 22.77
CA MET A 1 -14.23 29.55 22.86
C MET A 1 -13.28 29.29 21.72
N ASP A 2 -12.51 30.29 21.34
CA ASP A 2 -11.44 30.20 20.34
C ASP A 2 -10.08 29.89 20.99
N GLU A 3 -9.03 29.83 20.17
CA GLU A 3 -7.64 29.56 20.59
C GLU A 3 -7.06 30.61 21.53
N ALA A 4 -7.66 31.81 21.59
CA ALA A 4 -7.26 32.87 22.52
C ALA A 4 -8.06 32.82 23.85
N GLY A 5 -8.93 31.81 24.01
CA GLY A 5 -9.83 31.68 25.15
C GLY A 5 -11.00 32.66 25.15
N GLN A 6 -11.28 33.33 24.02
CA GLN A 6 -12.37 34.30 23.90
C GLN A 6 -13.68 33.61 23.49
N ASN A 7 -14.80 34.27 23.81
CA ASN A 7 -16.11 33.78 23.39
C ASN A 7 -16.31 34.02 21.89
N ILE A 8 -16.72 32.98 21.17
CA ILE A 8 -17.04 33.06 19.75
C ILE A 8 -18.35 33.80 19.58
N ILE A 9 -18.36 34.86 18.77
CA ILE A 9 -19.55 35.63 18.42
C ILE A 9 -19.88 35.36 16.94
N PRO A 10 -20.88 34.52 16.61
CA PRO A 10 -21.17 34.07 15.25
C PRO A 10 -21.50 35.17 14.23
N GLY A 11 -21.83 36.37 14.70
CA GLY A 11 -22.23 37.51 13.88
C GLY A 11 -21.11 38.50 13.60
N GLU A 12 -19.93 38.32 14.17
CA GLU A 12 -18.77 39.17 13.90
C GLU A 12 -18.25 38.99 12.47
N SER A 13 -17.51 39.98 11.97
CA SER A 13 -16.98 39.98 10.61
C SER A 13 -15.87 38.95 10.38
N SER A 14 -15.15 38.54 11.44
CA SER A 14 -14.08 37.55 11.36
C SER A 14 -14.03 36.69 12.64
N PRO A 15 -15.02 35.79 12.84
CA PRO A 15 -15.06 34.95 14.02
C PRO A 15 -13.95 33.90 13.96
N GLN A 16 -13.25 33.72 15.08
CA GLN A 16 -12.18 32.73 15.20
C GLN A 16 -12.76 31.30 15.33
N PRO A 17 -12.01 30.26 14.88
CA PRO A 17 -12.45 28.88 14.96
C PRO A 17 -12.59 28.37 16.40
N PHE A 18 -13.33 27.28 16.55
CA PHE A 18 -13.51 26.56 17.80
C PHE A 18 -12.21 25.92 18.26
N SER A 19 -11.82 26.20 19.51
CA SER A 19 -10.75 25.52 20.25
C SER A 19 -11.34 24.52 21.23
N ALA A 20 -10.96 23.25 21.09
CA ALA A 20 -11.26 22.20 22.07
C ALA A 20 -10.47 22.43 23.36
N LYS A 21 -9.23 22.89 23.26
CA LYS A 21 -8.36 23.21 24.40
C LYS A 21 -9.02 24.16 25.37
N HIS A 22 -9.57 25.27 24.89
CA HIS A 22 -10.26 26.21 25.77
C HIS A 22 -11.70 25.79 26.06
N SER A 23 -12.46 25.34 25.05
CA SER A 23 -13.90 25.05 25.23
C SER A 23 -14.15 23.82 26.11
N CYS A 24 -13.45 22.72 25.86
CA CYS A 24 -13.57 21.50 26.66
C CYS A 24 -12.67 21.55 27.90
N GLY A 25 -11.50 22.20 27.81
CA GLY A 25 -10.58 22.39 28.94
C GLY A 25 -11.14 23.25 30.08
N ALA A 26 -12.21 24.00 29.85
CA ALA A 26 -12.93 24.69 30.93
C ALA A 26 -13.54 23.73 31.96
N CYS A 27 -13.86 22.50 31.55
CA CYS A 27 -14.50 21.49 32.40
C CYS A 27 -13.63 20.24 32.62
N HIS A 28 -12.61 20.04 31.79
CA HIS A 28 -11.77 18.84 31.77
C HIS A 28 -10.29 19.21 31.79
N ASP A 29 -9.45 18.32 32.33
CA ASP A 29 -8.00 18.47 32.29
C ASP A 29 -7.48 18.15 30.88
N TYR A 30 -7.31 19.19 30.05
CA TYR A 30 -6.90 19.04 28.65
C TYR A 30 -5.51 18.41 28.52
N GLU A 31 -4.55 18.80 29.36
CA GLU A 31 -3.19 18.26 29.32
C GLU A 31 -3.17 16.76 29.65
N LYS A 32 -4.02 16.35 30.60
CA LYS A 32 -4.19 14.93 30.90
C LYS A 32 -4.86 14.18 29.74
N ILE A 33 -5.84 14.78 29.07
CA ILE A 33 -6.50 14.19 27.89
C ILE A 33 -5.51 14.04 26.73
N SER A 34 -4.75 15.08 26.41
CA SER A 34 -3.81 15.13 25.28
C SER A 34 -2.65 14.14 25.44
N SER A 35 -2.32 13.72 26.67
CA SER A 35 -1.37 12.64 26.94
C SER A 35 -1.85 11.23 26.55
N GLY A 36 -3.12 11.06 26.21
CA GLY A 36 -3.71 9.77 25.85
C GLY A 36 -3.16 9.21 24.53
N TRP A 37 -3.24 7.89 24.35
CA TRP A 37 -2.59 7.20 23.23
C TRP A 37 -3.09 7.55 21.82
N HIS A 38 -4.27 8.17 21.70
CA HIS A 38 -4.79 8.68 20.43
C HIS A 38 -4.25 10.07 20.08
N PHE A 39 -3.86 10.87 21.08
CA PHE A 39 -3.44 12.26 20.91
C PHE A 39 -1.93 12.44 21.08
N SER A 40 -1.25 11.49 21.75
CA SER A 40 0.19 11.54 21.99
C SER A 40 0.92 10.27 21.55
N SER A 41 2.13 10.48 21.05
CA SER A 41 3.12 9.44 20.81
C SER A 41 3.91 9.06 22.05
N GLU A 42 3.85 9.86 23.11
CA GLU A 42 4.56 9.65 24.38
C GLU A 42 3.87 8.58 25.25
N GLY A 43 4.65 7.95 26.14
CA GLY A 43 4.18 6.94 27.08
C GLY A 43 4.70 5.52 26.80
N ASP A 44 4.29 4.58 27.65
CA ASP A 44 4.74 3.18 27.56
C ASP A 44 4.22 2.46 26.29
N LEU A 45 4.94 1.39 25.92
CA LEU A 45 4.60 0.48 24.83
C LEU A 45 3.78 -0.72 25.33
N ASP A 46 3.24 -0.65 26.55
CA ASP A 46 2.62 -1.81 27.19
C ASP A 46 1.38 -2.29 26.42
N GLY A 47 1.25 -3.62 26.33
CA GLY A 47 0.13 -4.28 25.66
C GLY A 47 0.46 -4.82 24.26
N ARG A 48 -0.59 -5.10 23.48
CA ARG A 48 -0.45 -5.72 22.15
C ARG A 48 0.10 -4.72 21.12
N PRO A 49 0.95 -5.17 20.17
CA PRO A 49 1.33 -4.35 19.01
C PRO A 49 0.11 -3.83 18.27
N THR A 50 0.15 -2.56 17.88
CA THR A 50 -0.91 -1.89 17.12
C THR A 50 -0.48 -1.64 15.69
N GLN A 51 -1.45 -1.44 14.81
CA GLN A 51 -1.16 -1.04 13.44
C GLN A 51 -0.30 0.24 13.39
N PRO A 52 0.87 0.22 12.72
CA PRO A 52 1.71 1.41 12.55
C PRO A 52 1.05 2.39 11.56
N TRP A 53 1.58 3.60 11.48
CA TRP A 53 1.33 4.44 10.31
C TRP A 53 2.11 3.85 9.13
N ILE A 54 1.61 4.02 7.90
CA ILE A 54 2.27 3.46 6.71
C ILE A 54 2.37 4.58 5.68
N TYR A 55 3.59 5.06 5.45
CA TYR A 55 3.90 6.04 4.43
C TYR A 55 3.86 5.35 3.07
N VAL A 56 3.01 5.83 2.18
CA VAL A 56 2.75 5.21 0.88
C VAL A 56 2.93 6.23 -0.22
N ASP A 57 3.71 5.83 -1.22
CA ASP A 57 3.77 6.47 -2.52
C ASP A 57 3.67 5.38 -3.60
N GLU A 58 2.51 5.31 -4.27
CA GLU A 58 2.20 4.25 -5.23
C GLU A 58 3.10 4.32 -6.47
N LYS A 59 3.52 5.53 -6.88
CA LYS A 59 4.39 5.73 -8.05
C LYS A 59 5.74 5.03 -7.86
N THR A 60 6.40 5.29 -6.75
CA THR A 60 7.70 4.68 -6.42
C THR A 60 7.58 3.28 -5.83
N GLY A 61 6.35 2.79 -5.60
CA GLY A 61 6.11 1.51 -4.93
C GLY A 61 6.47 1.53 -3.45
N THR A 62 6.60 2.71 -2.85
CA THR A 62 6.98 2.86 -1.44
C THR A 62 5.77 2.54 -0.55
N GLN A 63 5.95 1.62 0.40
CA GLN A 63 5.05 1.32 1.52
C GLN A 63 5.88 1.06 2.76
N LEU A 64 6.09 2.09 3.58
CA LEU A 64 7.02 2.08 4.69
C LEU A 64 6.30 2.24 6.02
N PRO A 65 6.35 1.24 6.93
CA PRO A 65 5.76 1.37 8.25
C PRO A 65 6.59 2.34 9.10
N VAL A 66 5.91 3.35 9.63
CA VAL A 66 6.51 4.39 10.49
C VAL A 66 5.74 4.54 11.80
N SER A 67 6.47 4.87 12.85
CA SER A 67 5.91 5.10 14.18
C SER A 67 6.82 5.99 14.99
N LEU A 68 6.22 6.90 15.77
CA LEU A 68 6.93 7.69 16.77
C LEU A 68 7.27 6.87 18.02
N ARG A 69 6.64 5.70 18.15
CA ARG A 69 6.91 4.71 19.18
C ARG A 69 7.84 3.66 18.62
N GLU A 70 8.96 3.43 19.30
CA GLU A 70 9.96 2.43 18.91
C GLU A 70 9.34 1.02 18.86
N SER A 71 9.61 0.28 17.78
CA SER A 71 9.21 -1.11 17.62
C SER A 71 10.07 -1.77 16.55
N SER A 72 10.34 -3.07 16.73
CA SER A 72 11.12 -3.86 15.77
C SER A 72 10.51 -3.78 14.36
N GLY A 73 11.34 -3.50 13.35
CA GLY A 73 10.95 -3.44 11.94
C GLY A 73 10.12 -2.21 11.55
N ILE A 74 9.95 -1.22 12.44
CA ILE A 74 9.22 0.03 12.17
C ILE A 74 10.18 1.20 12.34
N LYS A 75 10.22 2.12 11.37
CA LYS A 75 11.14 3.27 11.38
C LYS A 75 10.54 4.48 12.10
N HIS A 76 11.38 5.27 12.75
CA HIS A 76 10.97 6.60 13.21
C HIS A 76 10.78 7.54 12.00
N PRO A 77 9.77 8.45 11.97
CA PRO A 77 9.59 9.40 10.88
C PRO A 77 10.85 10.20 10.51
N SER A 78 11.66 10.61 11.50
CA SER A 78 12.91 11.33 11.24
C SER A 78 13.99 10.50 10.52
N GLU A 79 14.01 9.17 10.70
CA GLU A 79 14.93 8.29 9.96
C GLU A 79 14.59 8.21 8.47
N VAL A 80 13.37 8.58 8.13
CA VAL A 80 12.86 8.63 6.76
C VAL A 80 12.70 10.08 6.33
N GLY A 81 13.47 11.01 6.90
CA GLY A 81 13.48 12.43 6.49
C GLY A 81 12.16 13.19 6.70
N MET A 82 11.18 12.59 7.39
CA MET A 82 9.85 13.17 7.54
C MET A 82 9.81 14.09 8.77
N SER A 83 9.53 15.36 8.53
CA SER A 83 9.22 16.37 9.55
C SER A 83 7.83 16.18 10.15
N ASP A 84 7.56 16.83 11.28
CA ASP A 84 6.23 16.79 11.91
C ASP A 84 5.13 17.36 11.00
N TRP A 85 5.48 18.35 10.17
CA TRP A 85 4.58 18.92 9.17
C TRP A 85 4.22 17.88 8.11
N GLU A 86 5.22 17.21 7.54
CA GLU A 86 5.02 16.16 6.54
C GLU A 86 4.27 14.96 7.15
N PHE A 87 4.52 14.65 8.42
CA PHE A 87 3.76 13.63 9.14
C PHE A 87 2.26 13.98 9.21
N VAL A 88 1.92 15.23 9.55
CA VAL A 88 0.53 15.68 9.57
C VAL A 88 -0.08 15.71 8.16
N MET A 89 0.66 16.14 7.14
CA MET A 89 0.17 16.09 5.76
C MET A 89 -0.09 14.65 5.29
N ASN A 90 0.75 13.69 5.72
CA ASN A 90 0.62 12.29 5.37
C ASN A 90 -0.42 11.53 6.18
N PHE A 91 -0.66 11.87 7.45
CA PHE A 91 -1.49 11.05 8.37
C PHE A 91 -2.62 11.82 9.05
N GLY A 92 -2.62 13.15 8.99
CA GLY A 92 -3.56 14.06 9.66
C GLY A 92 -5.03 13.77 9.35
N ARG A 93 -5.33 13.23 8.15
CA ARG A 93 -6.68 12.76 7.76
C ARG A 93 -7.33 11.78 8.75
N HIS A 94 -6.54 11.00 9.49
CA HIS A 94 -7.01 10.04 10.50
C HIS A 94 -6.34 10.27 11.87
N LEU A 95 -5.63 11.39 12.04
CA LEU A 95 -5.08 11.81 13.33
C LEU A 95 -6.18 12.62 14.06
N PRO A 96 -6.52 12.29 15.32
CA PRO A 96 -7.52 13.03 16.07
C PRO A 96 -6.98 14.34 16.69
N GLY A 97 -5.85 14.85 16.21
CA GLY A 97 -5.15 16.04 16.72
C GLY A 97 -4.26 15.77 17.94
N GLY A 98 -3.65 16.81 18.47
CA GLY A 98 -2.69 16.75 19.58
C GLY A 98 -1.29 16.26 19.16
N GLY A 99 -0.38 16.19 20.13
CA GLY A 99 0.96 15.64 19.94
C GLY A 99 1.77 16.45 18.92
N LEU A 100 2.30 15.79 17.89
CA LEU A 100 3.09 16.46 16.85
C LEU A 100 2.37 17.59 16.11
N ALA A 101 1.04 17.57 16.12
CA ALA A 101 0.21 18.54 15.41
C ALA A 101 -0.15 19.78 16.26
N GLU A 102 0.25 19.83 17.53
CA GLU A 102 0.07 20.98 18.42
C GLU A 102 1.45 21.50 18.86
N LYS A 103 1.91 22.61 18.25
CA LYS A 103 3.22 23.22 18.51
C LYS A 103 3.12 24.40 19.47
N ASP A 104 4.00 24.45 20.47
CA ASP A 104 4.13 25.61 21.36
C ASP A 104 4.75 26.82 20.65
N ASP A 105 5.75 26.59 19.79
CA ASP A 105 6.39 27.62 18.96
C ASP A 105 6.30 27.27 17.46
N PRO A 106 5.31 27.82 16.73
CA PRO A 106 5.12 27.58 15.30
C PRO A 106 6.23 28.17 14.40
N THR A 107 7.14 28.98 14.94
CA THR A 107 8.27 29.57 14.19
C THR A 107 9.54 28.70 14.20
N SER A 108 9.57 27.67 15.04
CA SER A 108 10.76 26.86 15.32
C SER A 108 11.09 25.79 14.27
N THR A 109 10.24 25.57 13.27
CA THR A 109 10.31 24.39 12.38
C THR A 109 10.44 24.74 10.90
N GLY A 110 11.64 25.14 10.45
CA GLY A 110 12.04 25.15 9.01
C GLY A 110 10.97 25.60 7.99
N ASN A 111 10.76 24.81 6.92
CA ASN A 111 9.80 25.06 5.84
C ASN A 111 8.33 24.76 6.22
N ALA A 112 8.00 24.55 7.49
CA ALA A 112 6.63 24.20 7.90
C ALA A 112 5.74 25.45 7.99
N ARG A 113 4.50 25.35 7.51
CA ARG A 113 3.57 26.48 7.39
C ARG A 113 2.61 26.60 8.59
N TRP A 114 3.07 26.25 9.80
CA TRP A 114 2.24 26.27 11.02
C TRP A 114 1.65 27.64 11.33
N MET A 115 2.35 28.73 11.00
CA MET A 115 1.82 30.09 11.16
C MET A 115 0.61 30.38 10.27
N VAL A 116 0.58 29.80 9.06
CA VAL A 116 -0.52 29.95 8.10
C VAL A 116 -1.69 29.05 8.51
N SER A 117 -1.39 27.79 8.83
CA SER A 117 -2.38 26.73 9.03
C SER A 117 -2.95 26.65 10.44
N GLY A 118 -2.15 27.05 11.44
CA GLY A 118 -2.42 26.85 12.86
C GLY A 118 -2.19 25.41 13.34
N ASN A 119 -2.39 25.20 14.64
CA ASN A 119 -2.28 23.89 15.27
C ASN A 119 -3.53 23.03 15.05
N ILE A 120 -3.36 21.72 15.17
CA ILE A 120 -4.45 20.75 15.28
C ILE A 120 -4.53 20.29 16.74
N GLU A 121 -5.38 20.96 17.52
CA GLU A 121 -5.69 20.57 18.89
C GLU A 121 -6.32 19.16 18.97
N ALA A 122 -6.26 18.53 20.14
CA ALA A 122 -6.96 17.28 20.43
C ALA A 122 -8.47 17.44 20.17
N ASN A 123 -8.96 16.81 19.11
CA ASN A 123 -10.31 16.95 18.62
C ASN A 123 -11.28 16.05 19.40
N CYS A 124 -11.71 16.51 20.57
CA CYS A 124 -12.71 15.81 21.39
C CYS A 124 -14.01 15.51 20.62
N MET A 125 -14.39 16.38 19.67
CA MET A 125 -15.62 16.26 18.89
C MET A 125 -15.61 15.04 17.96
N ALA A 126 -14.45 14.61 17.47
CA ALA A 126 -14.32 13.42 16.63
C ALA A 126 -14.95 12.17 17.26
N CYS A 127 -14.83 12.04 18.59
CA CYS A 127 -15.33 10.88 19.34
C CYS A 127 -16.64 11.17 20.08
N HIS A 128 -16.77 12.36 20.66
CA HIS A 128 -17.84 12.66 21.61
C HIS A 128 -19.06 13.37 21.02
N ASN A 129 -18.93 13.97 19.83
CA ASN A 129 -20.06 14.64 19.17
C ASN A 129 -21.07 13.59 18.67
N LEU A 130 -22.27 13.60 19.22
CA LEU A 130 -23.36 12.71 18.84
C LEU A 130 -24.15 13.26 17.65
N ASP A 131 -23.97 14.53 17.30
CA ASP A 131 -24.63 15.15 16.15
C ASP A 131 -24.28 14.42 14.83
N LYS A 132 -25.26 14.29 13.95
CA LYS A 132 -25.07 13.65 12.64
C LYS A 132 -24.17 14.46 11.71
N CYS A 133 -24.00 15.75 11.96
CA CYS A 133 -23.11 16.64 11.20
C CYS A 133 -21.61 16.39 11.45
N GLN A 134 -21.23 15.63 12.49
CA GLN A 134 -19.82 15.31 12.68
C GLN A 134 -19.31 14.40 11.55
N ASP A 135 -18.36 14.90 10.76
CA ASP A 135 -17.86 14.30 9.54
C ASP A 135 -16.33 14.34 9.46
N MET A 136 -15.71 13.15 9.51
CA MET A 136 -14.26 13.01 9.37
C MET A 136 -13.79 13.07 7.90
N THR A 137 -14.70 13.02 6.93
CA THR A 137 -14.35 13.39 5.55
C THR A 137 -14.07 14.87 5.48
N GLU A 138 -14.94 15.70 6.05
CA GLU A 138 -14.72 17.14 6.11
C GLU A 138 -13.43 17.47 6.87
N TRP A 139 -13.13 16.77 7.96
CA TRP A 139 -11.82 16.83 8.61
C TRP A 139 -10.68 16.59 7.62
N ALA A 140 -10.68 15.46 6.92
CA ALA A 140 -9.63 15.11 5.96
C ALA A 140 -9.49 16.14 4.83
N LEU A 141 -10.59 16.73 4.36
CA LEU A 141 -10.58 17.81 3.36
C LEU A 141 -9.92 19.06 3.92
N GLN A 142 -10.20 19.45 5.16
CA GLN A 142 -9.57 20.61 5.79
C GLN A 142 -8.08 20.38 6.04
N ILE A 143 -7.67 19.17 6.43
CA ILE A 143 -6.25 18.81 6.53
C ILE A 143 -5.57 18.93 5.16
N ALA A 144 -6.16 18.39 4.10
CA ALA A 144 -5.60 18.47 2.73
C ALA A 144 -5.49 19.92 2.22
N ARG A 145 -6.32 20.83 2.72
CA ARG A 145 -6.30 22.27 2.42
C ARG A 145 -5.32 23.07 3.29
N GLU A 146 -4.61 22.39 4.19
CA GLU A 146 -3.77 23.00 5.23
C GLU A 146 -4.56 23.88 6.22
N ASN A 147 -5.88 23.70 6.32
CA ASN A 147 -6.76 24.49 7.18
C ASN A 147 -6.81 23.92 8.62
N PHE A 148 -5.65 23.69 9.23
CA PHE A 148 -5.49 22.90 10.46
C PHE A 148 -6.33 23.40 11.64
N ARG A 149 -6.24 24.69 12.01
CA ARG A 149 -7.03 25.23 13.14
C ARG A 149 -8.53 25.22 12.91
N TRP A 150 -8.97 25.21 11.64
CA TRP A 150 -10.37 25.28 11.26
C TRP A 150 -11.00 23.89 11.14
N ALA A 151 -10.19 22.83 11.05
CA ALA A 151 -10.63 21.47 10.76
C ALA A 151 -11.68 20.96 11.76
N ALA A 152 -11.48 21.17 13.07
CA ALA A 152 -12.43 20.75 14.09
C ALA A 152 -13.78 21.48 13.98
N THR A 153 -13.76 22.77 13.62
CA THR A 153 -14.98 23.58 13.45
C THR A 153 -15.82 23.08 12.28
N ALA A 154 -15.16 22.80 11.14
CA ALA A 154 -15.79 22.25 9.95
C ALA A 154 -16.36 20.85 10.22
N ALA A 155 -15.49 19.96 10.72
CA ALA A 155 -15.79 18.56 10.92
C ALA A 155 -16.87 18.34 11.98
N SER A 156 -17.00 19.21 12.98
CA SER A 156 -18.08 19.13 13.99
C SER A 156 -19.42 19.69 13.52
N GLY A 157 -19.44 20.35 12.36
CA GLY A 157 -20.61 20.99 11.81
C GLY A 157 -21.01 22.30 12.50
N LEU A 158 -20.15 22.88 13.35
CA LEU A 158 -20.38 24.15 14.04
C LEU A 158 -20.42 25.34 13.07
N GLY A 159 -19.62 25.26 12.00
CA GLY A 159 -19.55 26.29 10.96
C GLY A 159 -19.01 25.74 9.65
N GLU A 160 -19.19 26.51 8.58
CA GLU A 160 -18.62 26.23 7.26
C GLU A 160 -17.29 26.98 7.13
N ILE A 161 -16.29 26.33 6.53
CA ILE A 161 -14.97 26.92 6.30
C ILE A 161 -14.82 27.29 4.83
N SER A 162 -14.64 28.59 4.59
CA SER A 162 -14.24 29.13 3.29
C SER A 162 -12.73 29.36 3.25
N GLY A 163 -12.14 29.49 2.07
CA GLY A 163 -10.69 29.72 1.91
C GLY A 163 -9.84 28.44 2.02
N VAL A 164 -8.59 28.55 1.57
CA VAL A 164 -7.64 27.42 1.49
C VAL A 164 -6.25 27.93 1.87
N ALA A 165 -5.74 27.52 3.04
CA ALA A 165 -4.44 27.93 3.56
C ALA A 165 -3.30 27.56 2.61
N GLN A 166 -3.38 26.40 1.94
CA GLN A 166 -2.39 25.95 0.95
C GLN A 166 -2.19 26.94 -0.21
N ARG A 167 -3.16 27.81 -0.50
CA ARG A 167 -3.06 28.80 -1.59
C ARG A 167 -2.42 30.11 -1.16
N LEU A 168 -2.22 30.31 0.13
CA LEU A 168 -1.58 31.50 0.68
C LEU A 168 -0.05 31.41 0.54
N PRO A 169 0.66 32.54 0.51
CA PRO A 169 2.12 32.55 0.63
C PRO A 169 2.60 31.96 1.95
N ASP A 170 3.78 31.35 1.97
CA ASP A 170 4.40 30.76 3.18
C ASP A 170 4.62 31.79 4.30
N THR A 171 4.78 33.06 3.93
CA THR A 171 5.00 34.18 4.86
C THR A 171 3.70 34.79 5.38
N TRP A 172 2.53 34.33 4.91
CA TRP A 172 1.26 34.91 5.32
C TRP A 172 1.04 34.69 6.81
N VAL A 173 0.61 35.73 7.50
CA VAL A 173 0.14 35.66 8.88
C VAL A 173 -1.29 36.16 8.97
N PRO A 174 -2.07 35.72 9.98
CA PRO A 174 -3.47 36.15 10.13
C PRO A 174 -3.69 37.67 10.15
N SER A 175 -2.69 38.46 10.54
CA SER A 175 -2.75 39.92 10.53
C SER A 175 -2.69 40.54 9.12
N ASP A 176 -2.21 39.82 8.11
CA ASP A 176 -2.11 40.31 6.73
C ASP A 176 -3.51 40.44 6.08
N GLY A 177 -4.48 39.65 6.54
CA GLY A 177 -5.86 39.71 6.07
C GLY A 177 -6.03 39.19 4.64
N PHE A 178 -7.03 39.74 3.94
CA PHE A 178 -7.38 39.36 2.57
C PHE A 178 -6.43 40.03 1.55
N ASP A 179 -6.07 39.29 0.50
CA ASP A 179 -5.40 39.85 -0.68
C ASP A 179 -6.40 40.76 -1.44
N PRO A 180 -6.13 42.07 -1.58
CA PRO A 180 -7.02 42.98 -2.30
C PRO A 180 -7.17 42.63 -3.79
N ASP A 181 -6.18 41.98 -4.39
CA ASP A 181 -6.12 41.67 -5.82
C ASP A 181 -6.69 40.27 -6.15
N ASP A 182 -6.83 39.39 -5.14
CA ASP A 182 -7.33 38.01 -5.31
C ASP A 182 -8.18 37.54 -4.11
N MET A 183 -9.43 38.00 -4.08
CA MET A 183 -10.39 37.63 -3.04
C MET A 183 -11.06 36.26 -3.25
N VAL A 184 -10.72 35.51 -4.31
CA VAL A 184 -11.44 34.28 -4.70
C VAL A 184 -10.54 33.06 -4.61
N TRP A 185 -9.34 33.12 -5.17
CA TRP A 185 -8.42 31.99 -5.20
C TRP A 185 -7.52 31.96 -3.96
N LYS A 186 -6.89 33.10 -3.61
CA LYS A 186 -6.03 33.26 -2.41
C LYS A 186 -6.78 33.78 -1.18
N ALA A 187 -8.07 33.47 -1.07
CA ALA A 187 -8.86 33.87 0.09
C ALA A 187 -8.37 33.12 1.35
N PRO A 188 -8.04 33.84 2.45
CA PRO A 188 -7.62 33.22 3.70
C PRO A 188 -8.77 32.42 4.33
N PRO A 189 -8.45 31.34 5.06
CA PRO A 189 -9.48 30.55 5.72
C PRO A 189 -10.30 31.37 6.71
N SER A 190 -11.62 31.20 6.67
CA SER A 190 -12.55 31.91 7.54
C SER A 190 -13.75 31.04 7.90
N VAL A 191 -14.33 31.30 9.07
CA VAL A 191 -15.48 30.56 9.59
C VAL A 191 -16.78 31.31 9.35
N LEU A 192 -17.76 30.63 8.78
CA LEU A 192 -19.15 31.04 8.83
C LEU A 192 -19.92 30.13 9.80
N TYR A 193 -20.14 30.62 11.02
CA TYR A 193 -20.87 29.87 12.04
C TYR A 193 -22.36 29.73 11.72
N LYS A 194 -22.92 28.55 12.01
CA LYS A 194 -24.36 28.31 11.89
C LYS A 194 -25.12 29.01 13.01
N LYS A 195 -25.57 30.24 12.78
CA LYS A 195 -26.18 31.11 13.81
C LYS A 195 -27.28 30.44 14.65
N HIS A 196 -28.03 29.48 14.09
CA HIS A 196 -29.13 28.80 14.81
C HIS A 196 -28.67 27.87 15.94
N ILE A 197 -27.40 27.45 15.98
CA ILE A 197 -26.89 26.62 17.08
C ILE A 197 -26.51 27.47 18.31
N PHE A 198 -26.42 28.79 18.15
CA PHE A 198 -26.08 29.74 19.20
C PHE A 198 -27.33 30.45 19.71
N ASP A 199 -27.40 30.65 21.02
CA ASP A 199 -28.42 31.49 21.63
C ASP A 199 -28.07 33.00 21.52
N SER A 200 -28.98 33.85 21.98
CA SER A 200 -28.80 35.31 22.03
C SER A 200 -27.61 35.80 22.88
N LYS A 201 -27.01 34.92 23.68
CA LYS A 201 -25.81 35.19 24.50
C LYS A 201 -24.55 34.56 23.91
N HIS A 202 -24.61 34.12 22.66
CA HIS A 202 -23.52 33.47 21.93
C HIS A 202 -23.05 32.15 22.56
N ARG A 203 -23.95 31.44 23.24
CA ARG A 203 -23.69 30.10 23.79
C ARG A 203 -24.24 29.06 22.83
N ALA A 204 -23.45 28.04 22.51
CA ALA A 204 -23.89 26.90 21.71
C ALA A 204 -24.24 25.71 22.60
N ILE A 205 -25.27 24.95 22.24
CA ILE A 205 -25.54 23.64 22.82
C ILE A 205 -24.93 22.59 21.89
N MET A 206 -24.04 21.76 22.45
CA MET A 206 -23.40 20.67 21.73
C MET A 206 -23.95 19.33 22.23
N ASP A 207 -24.27 18.42 21.32
CA ASP A 207 -24.71 17.07 21.67
C ASP A 207 -23.49 16.19 21.95
N ILE A 208 -23.06 16.17 23.20
CA ILE A 208 -21.84 15.49 23.67
C ILE A 208 -22.22 14.29 24.52
N GLY A 209 -21.62 13.13 24.26
CA GLY A 209 -21.85 11.95 25.08
C GLY A 209 -20.83 10.85 24.92
N LYS A 210 -21.22 9.63 25.30
CA LYS A 210 -20.40 8.43 25.15
C LYS A 210 -20.09 8.20 23.66
N PRO A 211 -18.83 7.93 23.28
CA PRO A 211 -18.49 7.64 21.89
C PRO A 211 -19.33 6.49 21.31
N GLN A 212 -19.81 6.68 20.09
CA GLN A 212 -20.56 5.69 19.31
C GLN A 212 -19.63 4.94 18.36
N ASP A 213 -19.93 3.68 18.05
CA ASP A 213 -19.10 2.82 17.18
C ASP A 213 -18.79 3.46 15.83
N ARG A 214 -19.77 4.16 15.24
CA ARG A 214 -19.57 4.87 13.97
C ARG A 214 -18.45 5.92 14.01
N ARG A 215 -18.08 6.45 15.18
CA ARG A 215 -16.95 7.38 15.36
C ARG A 215 -15.63 6.64 15.30
N CYS A 216 -15.56 5.51 16.00
CA CYS A 216 -14.39 4.65 15.95
C CYS A 216 -14.16 4.09 14.54
N LEU A 217 -15.23 3.61 13.89
CA LEU A 217 -15.17 2.98 12.58
C LEU A 217 -14.76 3.94 11.45
N GLN A 218 -14.88 5.26 11.61
CA GLN A 218 -14.34 6.21 10.62
C GLN A 218 -12.81 6.09 10.48
N CYS A 219 -12.10 5.69 11.54
CA CYS A 219 -10.64 5.53 11.52
C CYS A 219 -10.18 4.07 11.69
N HIS A 220 -11.06 3.16 12.13
CA HIS A 220 -10.72 1.77 12.42
C HIS A 220 -11.40 0.75 11.50
N SER A 221 -12.16 1.17 10.48
CA SER A 221 -12.78 0.23 9.55
C SER A 221 -11.75 -0.57 8.78
N VAL A 222 -12.11 -1.82 8.49
CA VAL A 222 -11.37 -2.74 7.65
C VAL A 222 -12.34 -3.38 6.67
N ALA A 223 -11.91 -3.57 5.44
CA ALA A 223 -12.67 -4.26 4.40
C ALA A 223 -11.76 -5.18 3.60
N LYS A 224 -12.26 -6.34 3.19
CA LYS A 224 -11.53 -7.19 2.24
C LYS A 224 -11.57 -6.56 0.85
N VAL A 225 -10.46 -6.66 0.14
CA VAL A 225 -10.38 -6.21 -1.26
C VAL A 225 -11.39 -7.01 -2.10
N GLY A 226 -12.13 -6.31 -2.95
CA GLY A 226 -13.15 -6.91 -3.84
C GLY A 226 -14.46 -7.34 -3.15
N GLN A 227 -14.58 -7.21 -1.83
CA GLN A 227 -15.80 -7.60 -1.12
C GLN A 227 -16.87 -6.50 -1.18
N GLU A 228 -18.09 -6.90 -1.57
CA GLU A 228 -19.24 -6.00 -1.61
C GLU A 228 -19.71 -5.60 -0.20
N LYS A 229 -20.17 -4.36 -0.04
CA LYS A 229 -20.59 -3.82 1.27
C LYS A 229 -21.75 -4.62 1.89
N THR A 230 -22.63 -5.18 1.06
CA THR A 230 -23.77 -6.00 1.50
C THR A 230 -23.37 -7.33 2.13
N GLU A 231 -22.12 -7.76 1.93
CA GLU A 231 -21.60 -9.06 2.38
C GLU A 231 -20.75 -8.95 3.66
N LEU A 232 -20.58 -7.74 4.21
CA LEU A 232 -19.85 -7.51 5.44
C LEU A 232 -20.66 -8.01 6.64
N ALA A 233 -20.35 -9.22 7.10
CA ALA A 233 -20.79 -9.70 8.41
C ALA A 233 -20.05 -8.91 9.50
N GLY A 234 -20.81 -8.17 10.33
CA GLY A 234 -20.24 -7.42 11.44
C GLY A 234 -19.76 -8.33 12.59
N ASP A 235 -18.97 -7.75 13.49
CA ASP A 235 -18.56 -8.39 14.73
C ASP A 235 -19.79 -8.84 15.55
N ILE A 236 -19.76 -10.07 16.07
CA ILE A 236 -20.87 -10.65 16.82
C ILE A 236 -21.24 -9.82 18.06
N HIS A 237 -20.28 -9.14 18.67
CA HIS A 237 -20.52 -8.30 19.84
C HIS A 237 -21.34 -7.07 19.46
N THR A 238 -20.98 -6.40 18.36
CA THR A 238 -21.77 -5.27 17.82
C THR A 238 -23.15 -5.72 17.37
N ALA A 239 -23.26 -6.88 16.72
CA ALA A 239 -24.55 -7.48 16.36
C ALA A 239 -25.42 -7.82 17.59
N SER A 240 -24.78 -8.07 18.73
CA SER A 240 -25.43 -8.33 20.02
C SER A 240 -25.67 -7.05 20.84
N GLY A 241 -25.39 -5.86 20.29
CA GLY A 241 -25.66 -4.57 20.90
C GLY A 241 -24.53 -4.01 21.78
N MET A 242 -23.35 -4.62 21.79
CA MET A 242 -22.17 -4.04 22.45
C MET A 242 -21.53 -2.95 21.58
N SER A 243 -21.14 -1.85 22.21
CA SER A 243 -20.34 -0.79 21.57
C SER A 243 -18.84 -1.05 21.68
N CYS A 244 -18.01 -0.47 20.81
CA CYS A 244 -16.55 -0.55 20.86
C CYS A 244 -15.99 -0.18 22.24
N VAL A 245 -16.51 0.90 22.82
CA VAL A 245 -16.16 1.40 24.16
C VAL A 245 -16.66 0.52 25.33
N SER A 246 -17.34 -0.59 25.05
CA SER A 246 -17.63 -1.61 26.07
C SER A 246 -16.38 -2.42 26.41
N CYS A 247 -15.48 -2.62 25.44
CA CYS A 247 -14.19 -3.30 25.60
C CYS A 247 -13.01 -2.29 25.66
N HIS A 248 -13.09 -1.22 24.88
CA HIS A 248 -12.08 -0.15 24.82
C HIS A 248 -12.43 1.01 25.75
N ARG A 249 -12.43 0.76 27.06
CA ARG A 249 -12.69 1.81 28.06
C ARG A 249 -11.46 2.65 28.33
N ASN A 250 -11.67 3.90 28.69
CA ASN A 250 -10.64 4.84 29.11
C ASN A 250 -11.14 5.77 30.21
N GLY A 251 -10.21 6.29 31.02
CA GLY A 251 -10.48 7.38 31.95
C GLY A 251 -10.29 8.74 31.28
N ILE A 252 -10.24 9.79 32.11
CA ILE A 252 -9.96 11.16 31.65
C ILE A 252 -8.58 11.28 30.97
N ASP A 253 -7.65 10.37 31.28
CA ASP A 253 -6.32 10.29 30.66
C ASP A 253 -6.32 9.73 29.23
N HIS A 254 -7.46 9.25 28.74
CA HIS A 254 -7.59 8.69 27.40
C HIS A 254 -6.58 7.57 27.07
N LYS A 255 -6.08 6.87 28.11
CA LYS A 255 -5.32 5.63 27.95
C LYS A 255 -6.29 4.48 27.70
N ILE A 256 -6.62 4.28 26.43
CA ILE A 256 -7.62 3.31 25.99
C ILE A 256 -7.14 1.88 26.23
N ASP A 257 -7.93 1.10 26.98
CA ASP A 257 -7.67 -0.31 27.22
C ASP A 257 -7.63 -1.08 25.89
N ARG A 258 -6.59 -1.91 25.72
CA ARG A 258 -6.39 -2.76 24.52
C ARG A 258 -7.02 -4.15 24.65
N ALA A 259 -7.82 -4.38 25.69
CA ALA A 259 -8.54 -5.63 25.96
C ALA A 259 -7.61 -6.87 25.94
N ALA A 260 -6.35 -6.67 26.37
CA ALA A 260 -5.32 -7.69 26.28
C ALA A 260 -5.46 -8.73 27.40
N GLU A 261 -5.73 -8.26 28.62
CA GLU A 261 -5.81 -9.01 29.87
C GLU A 261 -6.86 -8.36 30.81
N GLY A 262 -7.21 -9.04 31.91
CA GLY A 262 -8.14 -8.52 32.91
C GLY A 262 -9.61 -8.62 32.52
N MET A 263 -10.47 -7.85 33.20
CA MET A 263 -11.93 -7.95 33.11
C MET A 263 -12.49 -7.69 31.71
N TYR A 264 -11.79 -6.93 30.87
CA TYR A 264 -12.22 -6.59 29.50
C TYR A 264 -11.61 -7.50 28.43
N SER A 265 -10.80 -8.49 28.83
CA SER A 265 -10.33 -9.53 27.91
C SER A 265 -11.46 -10.49 27.52
N CYS A 266 -11.26 -11.28 26.45
CA CYS A 266 -12.20 -12.33 26.07
C CYS A 266 -12.50 -13.28 27.23
N GLU A 267 -11.47 -13.77 27.93
CA GLU A 267 -11.60 -14.66 29.07
C GLU A 267 -12.34 -13.98 30.23
N GLY A 268 -11.94 -12.76 30.61
CA GLY A 268 -12.58 -12.01 31.68
C GLY A 268 -14.07 -11.77 31.48
N CYS A 269 -14.49 -11.43 30.25
CA CYS A 269 -15.91 -11.24 29.95
C CYS A 269 -16.69 -12.56 29.92
N HIS A 270 -16.14 -13.60 29.28
CA HIS A 270 -16.85 -14.86 29.05
C HIS A 270 -16.89 -15.78 30.28
N ASP A 271 -15.90 -15.70 31.17
CA ASP A 271 -15.90 -16.48 32.41
C ASP A 271 -16.90 -15.92 33.42
N GLU A 272 -16.95 -14.59 33.57
CA GLU A 272 -17.88 -13.89 34.47
C GLU A 272 -19.28 -13.71 33.87
N GLY A 273 -19.46 -13.97 32.58
CA GLY A 273 -20.73 -13.74 31.87
C GLY A 273 -21.10 -12.25 31.76
N THR A 274 -20.09 -11.37 31.73
CA THR A 274 -20.28 -9.91 31.67
C THR A 274 -21.04 -9.53 30.40
N TYR A 275 -22.00 -8.60 30.51
CA TYR A 275 -22.93 -8.22 29.42
C TYR A 275 -23.77 -9.38 28.85
N GLY A 276 -23.94 -10.48 29.60
CA GLY A 276 -24.64 -11.67 29.11
C GLY A 276 -23.79 -12.52 28.16
N ALA A 277 -22.46 -12.37 28.20
CA ALA A 277 -21.56 -13.21 27.43
C ALA A 277 -21.76 -14.70 27.78
N PRO A 278 -21.80 -15.59 26.77
CA PRO A 278 -21.99 -17.01 27.01
C PRO A 278 -20.74 -17.63 27.65
N HIS A 279 -20.94 -18.52 28.63
CA HIS A 279 -19.84 -19.26 29.23
C HIS A 279 -19.24 -20.27 28.23
N PRO A 280 -17.90 -20.31 28.06
CA PRO A 280 -17.29 -21.04 26.97
C PRO A 280 -17.05 -22.51 27.31
N GLU A 281 -18.04 -23.38 27.04
CA GLU A 281 -17.94 -24.81 27.34
C GLU A 281 -16.90 -25.57 26.47
N HIS A 282 -16.67 -25.09 25.24
CA HIS A 282 -15.72 -25.67 24.27
C HIS A 282 -15.83 -27.20 24.11
N LYS A 283 -17.06 -27.72 23.97
CA LYS A 283 -17.34 -29.16 23.88
C LYS A 283 -16.51 -29.83 22.79
N GLY A 284 -15.80 -30.89 23.16
CA GLY A 284 -14.96 -31.68 22.25
C GLY A 284 -13.61 -31.06 21.89
N ILE A 285 -13.26 -29.88 22.41
CA ILE A 285 -11.94 -29.26 22.20
C ILE A 285 -11.00 -29.61 23.36
N PRO A 286 -9.86 -30.28 23.09
CA PRO A 286 -8.88 -30.62 24.13
C PRO A 286 -8.25 -29.37 24.78
N PRO A 287 -7.98 -29.39 26.10
CA PRO A 287 -7.41 -28.25 26.83
C PRO A 287 -6.14 -27.63 26.27
N VAL A 288 -5.28 -28.43 25.63
CA VAL A 288 -4.03 -27.95 25.00
C VAL A 288 -4.25 -26.83 23.98
N HIS A 289 -5.45 -26.71 23.41
CA HIS A 289 -5.77 -25.59 22.52
C HIS A 289 -5.82 -24.26 23.28
N MET A 290 -6.38 -24.24 24.49
CA MET A 290 -6.46 -23.01 25.30
C MET A 290 -5.09 -22.62 25.89
N GLU A 291 -4.20 -23.60 26.06
CA GLU A 291 -2.80 -23.37 26.44
C GLU A 291 -1.98 -22.75 25.30
N LYS A 292 -2.28 -23.11 24.03
CA LYS A 292 -1.46 -22.76 22.86
C LYS A 292 -2.06 -21.71 21.93
N LEU A 293 -3.36 -21.52 21.94
CA LEU A 293 -4.07 -20.62 21.02
C LEU A 293 -4.75 -19.52 21.82
N THR A 294 -4.80 -18.32 21.25
CA THR A 294 -5.69 -17.25 21.72
C THR A 294 -7.13 -17.53 21.31
N CYS A 295 -8.11 -16.94 22.00
CA CYS A 295 -9.53 -17.08 21.63
C CYS A 295 -9.79 -16.63 20.18
N THR A 296 -9.11 -15.57 19.75
CA THR A 296 -9.24 -14.98 18.41
C THR A 296 -8.76 -15.93 17.29
N THR A 297 -7.87 -16.88 17.57
CA THR A 297 -7.46 -17.91 16.58
C THR A 297 -8.64 -18.67 16.01
N CYS A 298 -9.60 -19.06 16.86
CA CYS A 298 -10.78 -19.78 16.40
C CYS A 298 -11.94 -18.82 16.06
N HIS A 299 -11.96 -17.64 16.68
CA HIS A 299 -13.10 -16.74 16.68
C HIS A 299 -12.93 -15.46 15.86
N SER A 300 -11.80 -15.15 15.23
CA SER A 300 -11.59 -13.84 14.57
C SER A 300 -10.94 -13.93 13.19
N GLY A 301 -11.18 -12.92 12.37
CA GLY A 301 -10.59 -12.73 11.04
C GLY A 301 -11.32 -13.48 9.91
N ALA A 302 -10.70 -13.55 8.72
CA ALA A 302 -11.20 -14.42 7.65
C ALA A 302 -10.96 -15.91 7.97
N VAL A 303 -11.83 -16.80 7.49
CA VAL A 303 -11.56 -18.24 7.52
C VAL A 303 -10.62 -18.57 6.37
N ILE A 304 -9.57 -19.36 6.65
CA ILE A 304 -8.68 -19.90 5.62
C ILE A 304 -8.96 -21.39 5.44
N ASP A 305 -9.44 -21.76 4.26
CA ASP A 305 -9.74 -23.14 3.90
C ASP A 305 -9.36 -23.43 2.44
N LYS A 306 -9.76 -24.60 1.93
CA LYS A 306 -9.44 -24.98 0.55
C LYS A 306 -10.16 -24.12 -0.49
N ALA A 307 -11.37 -23.64 -0.18
CA ALA A 307 -12.14 -22.80 -1.09
C ALA A 307 -11.51 -21.40 -1.16
N SER A 308 -11.21 -20.79 0.00
CA SER A 308 -10.53 -19.48 0.02
C SER A 308 -9.15 -19.52 -0.66
N ALA A 309 -8.44 -20.65 -0.56
CA ALA A 309 -7.17 -20.85 -1.27
C ALA A 309 -7.29 -21.04 -2.79
N MET A 310 -8.47 -21.38 -3.30
CA MET A 310 -8.75 -21.35 -4.74
C MET A 310 -9.18 -19.96 -5.21
N ASP A 311 -9.86 -19.19 -4.35
CA ASP A 311 -10.37 -17.86 -4.70
C ASP A 311 -9.26 -16.78 -4.72
N SER A 312 -8.17 -16.96 -3.96
CA SER A 312 -7.04 -16.01 -3.90
C SER A 312 -5.68 -16.72 -3.98
N PRO A 313 -5.33 -17.33 -5.14
CA PRO A 313 -4.07 -18.06 -5.31
C PRO A 313 -2.83 -17.17 -5.13
N GLU A 314 -2.91 -15.88 -5.49
CA GLU A 314 -1.84 -14.89 -5.44
C GLU A 314 -1.37 -14.54 -4.02
N THR A 315 -2.15 -14.87 -2.99
CA THR A 315 -1.83 -14.70 -1.57
C THR A 315 -1.71 -16.04 -0.83
N GLY A 316 -1.90 -17.15 -1.53
CA GLY A 316 -1.99 -18.48 -0.91
C GLY A 316 -3.30 -18.76 -0.16
N GLY A 317 -4.36 -18.00 -0.46
CA GLY A 317 -5.69 -18.13 0.15
C GLY A 317 -5.97 -17.19 1.32
N LEU A 318 -5.09 -16.20 1.54
CA LEU A 318 -5.28 -15.16 2.53
C LEU A 318 -6.06 -13.99 1.93
N ALA A 319 -6.88 -13.33 2.73
CA ALA A 319 -7.58 -12.14 2.29
C ALA A 319 -6.61 -10.95 2.24
N LEU A 320 -6.62 -10.22 1.13
CA LEU A 320 -6.12 -8.84 1.09
C LEU A 320 -7.15 -7.93 1.76
N VAL A 321 -6.70 -7.03 2.61
CA VAL A 321 -7.56 -6.09 3.34
C VAL A 321 -7.09 -4.66 3.21
N ARG A 322 -8.05 -3.74 3.17
CA ARG A 322 -7.85 -2.29 3.26
C ARG A 322 -8.27 -1.82 4.65
N THR A 323 -7.47 -0.96 5.25
CA THR A 323 -7.79 -0.32 6.54
C THR A 323 -7.99 1.19 6.37
N SER A 324 -8.79 1.83 7.22
CA SER A 324 -9.00 3.28 7.17
C SER A 324 -7.69 4.08 7.27
N ARG A 325 -6.85 3.76 8.26
CA ARG A 325 -5.57 4.47 8.48
C ARG A 325 -4.58 4.31 7.34
N ALA A 326 -4.38 3.08 6.86
CA ALA A 326 -3.36 2.79 5.86
C ALA A 326 -3.84 3.06 4.42
N ASN A 327 -5.06 2.63 4.08
CA ASN A 327 -5.59 2.65 2.72
C ASN A 327 -6.62 3.77 2.50
N ARG A 328 -6.77 4.69 3.45
CA ARG A 328 -7.74 5.82 3.38
C ARG A 328 -9.21 5.38 3.24
N LEU A 329 -9.53 4.17 3.68
CA LEU A 329 -10.90 3.64 3.69
C LEU A 329 -11.80 4.50 4.59
N GLY A 330 -13.02 4.80 4.16
CA GLY A 330 -14.01 5.53 4.99
C GLY A 330 -14.01 7.05 4.83
N ILE A 331 -13.12 7.62 3.99
CA ILE A 331 -13.23 9.00 3.52
C ILE A 331 -14.18 9.00 2.30
N HIS A 332 -15.30 9.70 2.42
CA HIS A 332 -16.39 9.66 1.44
C HIS A 332 -16.49 10.95 0.64
N GLY A 333 -16.49 10.89 -0.70
CA GLY A 333 -16.62 12.09 -1.52
C GLY A 333 -17.05 11.78 -2.94
N ARG A 334 -17.06 12.80 -3.82
CA ARG A 334 -17.27 12.60 -5.27
C ARG A 334 -16.13 11.83 -5.93
N ALA A 335 -14.93 11.89 -5.35
CA ALA A 335 -13.78 11.10 -5.77
C ALA A 335 -13.59 9.91 -4.83
N GLN A 336 -13.03 8.82 -5.36
CA GLN A 336 -12.60 7.66 -4.59
C GLN A 336 -11.22 7.94 -3.99
N TRP A 337 -11.11 7.98 -2.66
CA TRP A 337 -9.87 8.37 -1.96
C TRP A 337 -9.04 7.20 -1.47
N PHE A 338 -9.57 5.97 -1.51
CA PHE A 338 -8.84 4.82 -1.01
C PHE A 338 -7.69 4.45 -1.93
N THR A 339 -6.60 3.93 -1.35
CA THR A 339 -5.40 3.47 -2.05
C THR A 339 -5.31 1.95 -2.02
N GLU A 340 -4.70 1.37 -3.06
CA GLU A 340 -4.45 -0.08 -3.11
C GLU A 340 -3.27 -0.47 -2.24
N ALA A 341 -2.24 0.38 -2.22
CA ALA A 341 -1.16 0.26 -1.25
C ALA A 341 -1.57 0.87 0.11
N PRO A 342 -1.05 0.34 1.23
CA PRO A 342 -0.15 -0.81 1.30
C PRO A 342 -0.92 -2.14 1.17
N ARG A 343 -0.22 -3.18 0.72
CA ARG A 343 -0.74 -4.55 0.66
C ARG A 343 -0.73 -5.20 2.05
N ILE A 344 -1.90 -5.35 2.66
CA ILE A 344 -2.07 -5.98 3.98
C ILE A 344 -2.81 -7.31 3.81
N MET A 345 -2.29 -8.38 4.40
CA MET A 345 -2.91 -9.72 4.36
C MET A 345 -3.40 -10.18 5.74
N GLU A 346 -4.48 -10.97 5.75
CA GLU A 346 -4.99 -11.68 6.93
C GLU A 346 -5.78 -12.97 6.61
N PRO A 347 -5.92 -13.90 7.56
CA PRO A 347 -5.13 -14.00 8.79
C PRO A 347 -3.83 -14.78 8.55
N VAL A 348 -2.72 -14.28 9.11
CA VAL A 348 -1.52 -15.08 9.34
C VAL A 348 -1.52 -15.54 10.80
N TYR A 349 -1.53 -16.85 11.03
CA TYR A 349 -1.45 -17.38 12.40
C TYR A 349 0.00 -17.34 12.87
N MET A 350 0.28 -16.55 13.90
CA MET A 350 1.62 -16.29 14.39
C MET A 350 1.72 -16.51 15.90
N LYS A 351 2.83 -17.09 16.33
CA LYS A 351 3.17 -17.19 17.75
C LYS A 351 3.52 -15.81 18.31
N GLN A 352 2.75 -15.37 19.29
CA GLN A 352 2.91 -14.08 19.97
C GLN A 352 3.96 -14.15 21.09
N ALA A 353 4.32 -12.99 21.63
CA ALA A 353 5.25 -12.87 22.76
C ALA A 353 4.82 -13.67 24.00
N ASN A 354 3.50 -13.81 24.23
CA ASN A 354 2.94 -14.64 25.32
C ASN A 354 3.02 -16.16 25.05
N GLY A 355 3.61 -16.58 23.93
CA GLY A 355 3.77 -17.97 23.53
C GLY A 355 2.55 -18.62 22.89
N LYS A 356 1.39 -17.94 22.85
CA LYS A 356 0.17 -18.42 22.18
C LYS A 356 0.14 -17.99 20.72
N ILE A 357 -0.55 -18.76 19.89
CA ILE A 357 -0.77 -18.45 18.47
C ILE A 357 -2.02 -17.57 18.36
N ALA A 358 -1.93 -16.50 17.57
CA ALA A 358 -3.01 -15.56 17.28
C ALA A 358 -3.06 -15.25 15.78
N PRO A 359 -4.23 -14.93 15.22
CA PRO A 359 -4.32 -14.40 13.86
C PRO A 359 -3.76 -12.97 13.85
N CYS A 360 -2.93 -12.67 12.85
CA CYS A 360 -2.28 -11.38 12.66
C CYS A 360 -2.52 -10.85 11.25
N ARG A 361 -2.55 -9.52 11.14
CA ARG A 361 -2.35 -8.81 9.89
C ARG A 361 -0.85 -8.73 9.64
N ILE A 362 -0.47 -8.81 8.39
CA ILE A 362 0.93 -8.74 7.96
C ILE A 362 1.06 -7.79 6.78
N MET A 363 2.15 -7.04 6.74
CA MET A 363 2.62 -6.34 5.54
C MET A 363 4.13 -6.48 5.42
N TRP A 364 4.65 -6.47 4.21
CA TRP A 364 6.10 -6.34 3.98
C TRP A 364 6.42 -4.91 3.58
N PRO A 365 7.49 -4.31 4.09
CA PRO A 365 7.89 -2.99 3.64
C PRO A 365 8.29 -3.03 2.17
N SER A 366 8.13 -1.90 1.48
CA SER A 366 8.74 -1.68 0.17
C SER A 366 9.27 -0.27 0.09
N PHE A 367 10.55 -0.10 -0.25
CA PHE A 367 11.19 1.22 -0.29
C PHE A 367 12.57 1.16 -0.96
N TRP A 368 13.03 2.30 -1.44
CA TRP A 368 14.34 2.48 -2.04
C TRP A 368 15.35 2.92 -0.98
N ALA A 369 16.57 2.39 -1.04
CA ALA A 369 17.59 2.73 -0.08
C ALA A 369 18.99 2.73 -0.68
N LYS A 370 19.89 3.47 -0.04
CA LYS A 370 21.33 3.41 -0.28
C LYS A 370 22.02 2.68 0.87
N LYS A 371 22.92 1.76 0.54
CA LYS A 371 23.76 1.05 1.52
C LYS A 371 24.76 2.02 2.14
N ALA A 372 24.68 2.16 3.46
CA ALA A 372 25.62 2.92 4.28
C ALA A 372 26.27 1.95 5.30
N GLY A 373 27.22 1.14 4.81
CA GLY A 373 27.77 0.03 5.62
C GLY A 373 26.76 -1.13 5.74
N GLU A 374 26.41 -1.50 6.97
CA GLU A 374 25.36 -2.50 7.26
C GLU A 374 23.96 -1.86 7.35
N GLU A 375 23.87 -0.53 7.40
CA GLU A 375 22.59 0.18 7.50
C GLU A 375 22.06 0.61 6.12
N LEU A 376 20.75 0.81 6.04
CA LEU A 376 20.04 1.29 4.86
C LEU A 376 19.48 2.69 5.09
N GLU A 377 19.98 3.65 4.31
CA GLU A 377 19.46 5.02 4.26
C GLU A 377 18.31 5.09 3.25
N VAL A 378 17.11 5.46 3.72
CA VAL A 378 15.91 5.50 2.87
C VAL A 378 15.96 6.69 1.93
N ILE A 379 15.71 6.44 0.65
CA ILE A 379 15.60 7.47 -0.38
C ILE A 379 14.14 7.93 -0.42
N GLN A 380 13.92 9.23 -0.28
CA GLN A 380 12.57 9.79 -0.35
C GLN A 380 11.96 9.63 -1.75
N PRO A 381 10.64 9.39 -1.87
CA PRO A 381 9.97 9.29 -3.16
C PRO A 381 10.22 10.50 -4.07
N GLU A 382 10.23 11.72 -3.54
CA GLU A 382 10.45 12.94 -4.31
C GLU A 382 11.85 12.96 -4.94
N ALA A 383 12.89 12.72 -4.13
CA ALA A 383 14.28 12.65 -4.60
C ALA A 383 14.51 11.49 -5.58
N LEU A 384 13.79 10.38 -5.40
CA LEU A 384 13.81 9.25 -6.32
C LEU A 384 13.19 9.64 -7.67
N MET A 385 12.03 10.29 -7.66
CA MET A 385 11.32 10.71 -8.88
C MET A 385 12.12 11.72 -9.70
N GLU A 386 12.88 12.62 -9.06
CA GLU A 386 13.82 13.53 -9.75
C GLU A 386 14.88 12.77 -10.55
N THR A 387 15.33 11.61 -10.06
CA THR A 387 16.43 10.87 -10.68
C THR A 387 15.95 9.79 -11.66
N VAL A 388 14.92 9.01 -11.30
CA VAL A 388 14.46 7.81 -12.04
C VAL A 388 12.97 7.83 -12.39
N GLY A 389 12.28 8.97 -12.21
CA GLY A 389 10.84 9.07 -12.47
C GLY A 389 10.43 8.73 -13.90
N ASP A 390 11.32 8.94 -14.87
CA ASP A 390 11.12 8.56 -16.28
C ASP A 390 11.18 7.04 -16.55
N ILE A 391 11.63 6.24 -15.58
CA ILE A 391 11.69 4.77 -15.61
C ILE A 391 10.57 4.18 -14.77
N ILE A 392 10.33 4.75 -13.58
CA ILE A 392 9.36 4.26 -12.61
C ILE A 392 7.92 4.62 -13.01
N ASP A 393 7.71 5.82 -13.55
CA ASP A 393 6.40 6.30 -14.04
C ASP A 393 6.52 6.78 -15.50
N PRO A 394 6.78 5.87 -16.45
CA PRO A 394 6.99 6.24 -17.85
C PRO A 394 5.70 6.80 -18.47
N ALA A 395 4.52 6.42 -17.95
CA ALA A 395 3.24 6.94 -18.41
C ALA A 395 3.08 8.44 -18.11
N SER A 396 3.36 8.89 -16.88
CA SER A 396 3.35 10.32 -16.57
C SER A 396 4.43 11.08 -17.33
N HIS A 397 5.60 10.47 -17.56
CA HIS A 397 6.66 11.10 -18.36
C HIS A 397 6.19 11.39 -19.80
N ILE A 398 5.59 10.41 -20.48
CA ILE A 398 5.00 10.64 -21.82
C ILE A 398 3.79 11.57 -21.73
N GLY A 399 2.95 11.44 -20.70
CA GLY A 399 1.81 12.32 -20.45
C GLY A 399 2.22 13.79 -20.37
N ASN A 400 3.37 14.12 -19.76
CA ASN A 400 3.94 15.46 -19.72
C ASN A 400 4.40 15.96 -21.09
N ILE A 401 5.01 15.09 -21.91
CA ILE A 401 5.36 15.43 -23.30
C ILE A 401 4.08 15.73 -24.10
N LEU A 402 3.06 14.87 -24.01
CA LEU A 402 1.78 15.09 -24.67
C LEU A 402 1.07 16.35 -24.15
N ALA A 403 1.20 16.68 -22.86
CA ALA A 403 0.66 17.92 -22.28
C ALA A 403 1.33 19.16 -22.89
N ALA A 404 2.66 19.17 -23.01
CA ALA A 404 3.39 20.24 -23.67
C ALA A 404 2.92 20.39 -25.12
N LEU A 405 2.82 19.28 -25.86
CA LEU A 405 2.35 19.28 -27.24
C LEU A 405 0.89 19.74 -27.38
N SER A 406 0.03 19.52 -26.38
CA SER A 406 -1.37 19.98 -26.40
C SER A 406 -1.51 21.51 -26.37
N SER A 407 -0.45 22.20 -25.93
CA SER A 407 -0.39 23.67 -25.92
C SER A 407 -0.02 24.27 -27.27
N VAL A 408 0.35 23.43 -28.26
CA VAL A 408 0.65 23.88 -29.63
C VAL A 408 -0.64 24.33 -30.31
N LYS A 409 -0.64 25.56 -30.82
CA LYS A 409 -1.77 26.18 -31.49
C LYS A 409 -1.51 26.38 -32.97
N ASN A 410 -2.57 26.34 -33.77
CA ASN A 410 -2.54 26.75 -35.16
C ASN A 410 -2.53 28.29 -35.29
N LYS A 411 -2.43 28.78 -36.53
CA LYS A 411 -2.42 30.22 -36.86
C LYS A 411 -3.67 31.00 -36.41
N ASP A 412 -4.79 30.30 -36.24
CA ASP A 412 -6.07 30.87 -35.83
C ASP A 412 -6.21 30.90 -34.29
N GLY A 413 -5.23 30.36 -33.56
CA GLY A 413 -5.19 30.31 -32.09
C GLY A 413 -5.89 29.09 -31.48
N ASP A 414 -6.40 28.18 -32.31
CA ASP A 414 -7.03 26.93 -31.89
C ASP A 414 -5.98 25.83 -31.64
N PRO A 415 -6.28 24.81 -30.82
CA PRO A 415 -5.40 23.65 -30.66
C PRO A 415 -5.06 23.01 -32.02
N TYR A 416 -3.77 22.76 -32.26
CA TYR A 416 -3.31 22.23 -33.55
C TYR A 416 -3.92 20.85 -33.86
N GLY A 417 -3.95 19.96 -32.86
CA GLY A 417 -4.57 18.64 -32.93
C GLY A 417 -4.43 17.91 -31.60
N GLN A 418 -4.98 16.71 -31.48
CA GLN A 418 -4.84 15.89 -30.26
C GLN A 418 -3.46 15.18 -30.28
N PRO A 419 -2.54 15.47 -29.35
CA PRO A 419 -1.27 14.76 -29.29
C PRO A 419 -1.48 13.29 -28.98
N VAL A 420 -0.75 12.43 -29.69
CA VAL A 420 -0.82 10.96 -29.55
C VAL A 420 0.58 10.36 -29.54
N PHE A 421 0.77 9.35 -28.69
CA PHE A 421 1.90 8.44 -28.68
C PHE A 421 1.44 7.08 -29.20
N VAL A 422 2.16 6.50 -30.16
CA VAL A 422 1.82 5.20 -30.76
C VAL A 422 3.00 4.26 -30.66
N TYR A 423 2.72 3.03 -30.24
CA TYR A 423 3.69 1.96 -30.14
C TYR A 423 3.01 0.59 -30.34
N ASN A 424 3.55 -0.26 -31.20
CA ASN A 424 3.03 -1.61 -31.51
C ASN A 424 1.52 -1.68 -31.78
N GLY A 425 0.98 -0.70 -32.52
CA GLY A 425 -0.45 -0.66 -32.86
C GLY A 425 -1.39 -0.23 -31.72
N LYS A 426 -0.84 0.17 -30.55
CA LYS A 426 -1.58 0.81 -29.47
C LYS A 426 -1.39 2.32 -29.52
N TYR A 427 -2.47 3.06 -29.26
CA TYR A 427 -2.53 4.52 -29.33
C TYR A 427 -2.82 5.07 -27.95
N TYR A 428 -2.00 6.01 -27.49
CA TYR A 428 -2.08 6.58 -26.15
C TYR A 428 -2.24 8.09 -26.23
N VAL A 429 -3.18 8.62 -25.45
CA VAL A 429 -3.39 10.06 -25.23
C VAL A 429 -3.28 10.37 -23.74
N ARG A 430 -3.11 11.65 -23.38
CA ARG A 430 -3.02 12.05 -21.98
C ARG A 430 -4.41 12.02 -21.32
N ASN A 431 -4.51 11.41 -20.15
CA ASN A 431 -5.74 11.43 -19.35
C ASN A 431 -5.78 12.67 -18.41
N TYR A 432 -6.87 12.81 -17.63
CA TYR A 432 -7.03 13.94 -16.70
C TYR A 432 -5.99 13.93 -15.57
N ASP A 433 -5.64 12.75 -15.08
CA ASP A 433 -4.73 12.53 -13.94
C ASP A 433 -3.24 12.70 -14.32
N GLY A 434 -2.94 12.98 -15.59
CA GLY A 434 -1.59 13.23 -16.10
C GLY A 434 -0.85 11.99 -16.61
N GLY A 435 -1.46 10.81 -16.49
CA GLY A 435 -1.00 9.58 -17.13
C GLY A 435 -1.50 9.43 -18.56
N LEU A 436 -1.56 8.19 -19.03
CA LEU A 436 -2.02 7.83 -20.38
C LEU A 436 -3.37 7.11 -20.35
N GLU A 437 -4.13 7.23 -21.43
CA GLU A 437 -5.30 6.41 -21.77
C GLU A 437 -5.19 5.86 -23.18
N THR A 438 -5.62 4.60 -23.38
CA THR A 438 -5.63 3.99 -24.71
C THR A 438 -6.82 4.48 -25.52
N LEU A 439 -6.57 4.87 -26.77
CA LEU A 439 -7.57 5.30 -27.73
C LEU A 439 -7.84 4.19 -28.75
N ASP A 440 -9.12 3.87 -29.00
CA ASP A 440 -9.54 3.04 -30.13
C ASP A 440 -9.49 3.89 -31.41
N TYR A 441 -8.44 3.70 -32.21
CA TYR A 441 -8.17 4.49 -33.40
C TYR A 441 -8.55 3.71 -34.68
N GLN A 442 -9.45 4.29 -35.46
CA GLN A 442 -10.04 3.68 -36.66
C GLN A 442 -9.43 4.22 -37.98
N GLY A 443 -8.37 5.03 -37.90
CA GLY A 443 -7.70 5.63 -39.06
C GLY A 443 -6.60 4.74 -39.65
N LYS A 444 -5.81 5.27 -40.58
CA LYS A 444 -4.71 4.52 -41.21
C LYS A 444 -3.60 4.22 -40.19
N GLU A 445 -3.21 2.95 -40.07
CA GLU A 445 -2.12 2.53 -39.19
C GLU A 445 -0.78 3.18 -39.60
N PRO A 446 -0.01 3.75 -38.66
CA PRO A 446 1.33 4.23 -38.93
C PRO A 446 2.31 3.07 -39.17
N GLU A 447 3.45 3.35 -39.82
CA GLU A 447 4.52 2.36 -40.00
C GLU A 447 5.06 1.87 -38.64
N SER A 448 5.56 0.62 -38.58
CA SER A 448 6.00 -0.01 -37.34
C SER A 448 7.10 0.79 -36.62
N GLY A 449 6.89 1.13 -35.35
CA GLY A 449 7.88 1.81 -34.51
C GLY A 449 7.23 2.75 -33.48
N ILE A 450 8.05 3.54 -32.79
CA ILE A 450 7.58 4.64 -31.93
C ILE A 450 7.17 5.83 -32.80
N VAL A 451 5.91 6.27 -32.67
CA VAL A 451 5.41 7.48 -33.35
C VAL A 451 4.83 8.46 -32.34
N LEU A 452 5.34 9.69 -32.36
CA LEU A 452 4.72 10.84 -31.71
C LEU A 452 4.15 11.77 -32.79
N GLY A 453 2.92 12.24 -32.59
CA GLY A 453 2.23 13.06 -33.58
C GLY A 453 0.95 13.69 -33.08
N PHE A 454 0.17 14.23 -34.01
CA PHE A 454 -1.14 14.85 -33.76
C PHE A 454 -2.22 14.13 -34.57
N ILE A 455 -3.31 13.74 -33.92
CA ILE A 455 -4.52 13.27 -34.61
C ILE A 455 -5.26 14.50 -35.12
N MET A 456 -5.43 14.58 -36.44
CA MET A 456 -6.16 15.64 -37.13
C MET A 456 -7.04 15.02 -38.21
N ALA A 457 -8.33 15.34 -38.20
CA ALA A 457 -9.32 14.84 -39.17
C ALA A 457 -9.34 13.30 -39.35
N GLY A 458 -8.96 12.54 -38.32
CA GLY A 458 -8.92 11.07 -38.34
C GLY A 458 -7.60 10.46 -38.81
N ASP A 459 -6.59 11.27 -39.16
CA ASP A 459 -5.25 10.84 -39.54
C ASP A 459 -4.19 11.31 -38.54
N ILE A 460 -3.13 10.53 -38.37
CA ILE A 460 -1.97 10.90 -37.53
C ILE A 460 -0.95 11.66 -38.38
N GLN A 461 -0.69 12.91 -38.01
CA GLN A 461 0.35 13.73 -38.60
C GLN A 461 1.61 13.71 -37.72
N PRO A 462 2.81 13.53 -38.28
CA PRO A 462 4.05 13.54 -37.51
C PRO A 462 4.36 14.94 -36.95
N LEU A 463 5.14 15.00 -35.87
CA LEU A 463 5.56 16.28 -35.25
C LEU A 463 6.36 17.19 -36.21
N ALA A 464 7.05 16.61 -37.20
CA ALA A 464 7.80 17.34 -38.22
C ALA A 464 7.52 16.79 -39.63
N PRO A 465 7.51 17.65 -40.66
CA PRO A 465 7.40 17.22 -42.05
C PRO A 465 8.69 16.54 -42.53
N ILE A 466 8.59 15.49 -43.35
CA ILE A 466 9.75 14.85 -43.99
C ILE A 466 10.14 15.63 -45.24
N TYR A 467 11.44 15.87 -45.44
CA TYR A 467 12.00 16.52 -46.63
C TYR A 467 13.36 15.94 -47.02
N ASP A 468 13.90 16.38 -48.16
CA ASP A 468 15.26 15.99 -48.59
C ASP A 468 16.32 16.75 -47.80
N ALA A 469 16.84 16.12 -46.74
CA ALA A 469 17.82 16.72 -45.86
C ALA A 469 19.19 17.00 -46.53
N THR A 470 19.45 16.47 -47.75
CA THR A 470 20.71 16.69 -48.48
C THR A 470 20.80 18.03 -49.20
N ASP A 471 19.66 18.72 -49.38
CA ASP A 471 19.60 20.09 -49.90
C ASP A 471 19.32 21.06 -48.72
N PRO A 472 20.29 21.92 -48.35
CA PRO A 472 20.13 22.90 -47.26
C PRO A 472 18.93 23.83 -47.43
N ASN A 473 18.45 24.00 -48.66
CA ASN A 473 17.31 24.84 -48.99
C ASN A 473 16.02 24.05 -49.22
N ALA A 474 16.05 22.72 -49.29
CA ALA A 474 14.83 21.92 -49.53
C ALA A 474 13.82 22.04 -48.40
N TYR A 475 14.28 22.27 -47.16
CA TYR A 475 13.39 22.66 -46.07
C TYR A 475 12.69 23.98 -46.41
N TYR A 476 13.43 25.00 -46.84
CA TYR A 476 12.95 26.37 -47.07
C TYR A 476 12.18 26.61 -48.39
N MET A 477 12.15 25.64 -49.30
CA MET A 477 11.72 25.83 -50.69
C MET A 477 10.46 25.05 -51.09
N ASN A 478 9.83 24.27 -50.19
CA ASN A 478 8.72 23.39 -50.56
C ASN A 478 7.36 24.14 -50.58
N GLN A 479 6.58 23.92 -51.66
CA GLN A 479 5.40 24.71 -52.05
C GLN A 479 4.15 24.50 -51.17
N ASP A 480 3.31 25.56 -51.10
CA ASP A 480 2.03 25.77 -50.40
C ASP A 480 1.99 25.50 -48.87
N ASN A 481 1.65 26.54 -48.08
CA ASN A 481 1.57 26.56 -46.60
C ASN A 481 2.90 26.35 -45.84
N TYR A 482 4.02 26.75 -46.44
CA TYR A 482 5.36 26.65 -45.83
C TYR A 482 5.52 27.39 -44.49
N ALA A 483 5.07 28.65 -44.43
CA ALA A 483 5.17 29.47 -43.23
C ALA A 483 4.39 28.89 -42.03
N ASP A 484 3.18 28.37 -42.30
CA ASP A 484 2.32 27.77 -41.27
C ASP A 484 3.00 26.52 -40.65
N LYS A 485 3.57 25.63 -41.46
CA LYS A 485 4.26 24.42 -40.97
C LYS A 485 5.53 24.73 -40.18
N GLN A 486 6.26 25.78 -40.56
CA GLN A 486 7.45 26.21 -39.84
C GLN A 486 7.10 26.81 -38.47
N GLN A 487 6.02 27.59 -38.39
CA GLN A 487 5.51 28.12 -37.12
C GLN A 487 5.10 27.01 -36.15
N ILE A 488 4.38 25.98 -36.64
CA ILE A 488 4.03 24.81 -35.82
C ILE A 488 5.27 24.09 -35.31
N LEU A 489 6.27 23.85 -36.17
CA LEU A 489 7.49 23.16 -35.76
C LEU A 489 8.24 23.95 -34.68
N MET A 490 8.34 25.27 -34.83
CA MET A 490 8.94 26.14 -33.82
C MET A 490 8.18 26.07 -32.50
N ALA A 491 6.85 26.11 -32.54
CA ALA A 491 6.00 25.94 -31.36
C ALA A 491 6.23 24.57 -30.68
N VAL A 492 6.38 23.49 -31.45
CA VAL A 492 6.74 22.16 -30.92
C VAL A 492 8.08 22.21 -30.18
N PHE A 493 9.12 22.83 -30.76
CA PHE A 493 10.42 22.99 -30.08
C PHE A 493 10.30 23.81 -28.79
N GLU A 494 9.50 24.88 -28.79
CA GLU A 494 9.30 25.73 -27.61
C GLU A 494 8.56 25.00 -26.49
N GLU A 495 7.50 24.26 -26.81
CA GLU A 495 6.77 23.47 -25.84
C GLU A 495 7.62 22.31 -25.31
N LEU A 496 8.37 21.60 -26.18
CA LEU A 496 9.30 20.56 -25.74
C LEU A 496 10.43 21.10 -24.86
N ARG A 497 10.90 22.34 -25.10
CA ARG A 497 11.92 22.98 -24.25
C ARG A 497 11.43 23.20 -22.82
N LYS A 498 10.12 23.38 -22.58
CA LYS A 498 9.55 23.52 -21.23
C LYS A 498 9.60 22.24 -20.40
N VAL A 499 9.67 21.09 -21.07
CA VAL A 499 9.72 19.75 -20.44
C VAL A 499 11.06 19.05 -20.67
N ALA A 500 12.06 19.78 -21.19
CA ALA A 500 13.39 19.25 -21.42
C ALA A 500 14.09 18.99 -20.07
N PRO A 501 14.82 17.87 -19.92
CA PRO A 501 15.68 17.65 -18.77
C PRO A 501 16.75 18.75 -18.63
N ASP A 502 17.23 18.96 -17.40
CA ASP A 502 18.28 19.95 -17.13
C ASP A 502 19.52 19.73 -18.00
N GLY A 503 19.98 20.78 -18.66
CA GLY A 503 21.12 20.75 -19.56
C GLY A 503 20.87 20.11 -20.94
N ALA A 504 19.64 19.67 -21.23
CA ALA A 504 19.25 19.15 -22.53
C ALA A 504 18.59 20.20 -23.42
N GLN A 505 18.73 20.06 -24.74
CA GLN A 505 17.95 20.81 -25.73
C GLN A 505 17.10 19.85 -26.57
N PRO A 506 15.84 20.21 -26.90
CA PRO A 506 15.06 19.45 -27.86
C PRO A 506 15.72 19.53 -29.24
N ALA A 507 15.85 18.37 -29.90
CA ALA A 507 16.39 18.23 -31.22
C ALA A 507 15.54 17.29 -32.07
N TRP A 508 15.47 17.60 -33.36
CA TRP A 508 14.91 16.71 -34.37
C TRP A 508 16.03 16.25 -35.31
N ILE A 509 16.25 14.94 -35.40
CA ILE A 509 17.26 14.33 -36.26
C ILE A 509 16.58 13.70 -37.47
N LEU A 510 16.91 14.19 -38.66
CA LEU A 510 16.45 13.65 -39.93
C LEU A 510 17.66 13.15 -40.73
N LYS A 511 17.77 11.82 -40.90
CA LYS A 511 18.88 11.17 -41.64
C LYS A 511 20.28 11.67 -41.24
N GLY A 512 20.53 11.82 -39.94
CA GLY A 512 21.82 12.28 -39.40
C GLY A 512 22.03 13.80 -39.38
N ILE A 513 21.01 14.60 -39.71
CA ILE A 513 21.06 16.06 -39.65
C ILE A 513 20.22 16.53 -38.47
N GLN A 514 20.84 17.31 -37.58
CA GLN A 514 20.22 17.87 -36.38
C GLN A 514 19.56 19.20 -36.68
N HIS A 515 18.35 19.34 -36.17
CA HIS A 515 17.56 20.55 -36.22
C HIS A 515 17.31 21.00 -34.79
N GLU A 516 17.64 22.24 -34.48
CA GLU A 516 17.43 22.84 -33.17
C GLU A 516 16.98 24.29 -33.29
N LEU A 517 16.32 24.79 -32.27
CA LEU A 517 15.80 26.16 -32.27
C LEU A 517 16.82 27.12 -31.64
N VAL A 518 17.44 27.96 -32.48
CA VAL A 518 18.39 29.00 -32.07
C VAL A 518 17.78 30.40 -32.13
N ASN A 519 18.23 31.27 -31.23
CA ASN A 519 17.92 32.69 -31.30
C ASN A 519 18.68 33.31 -32.47
N VAL A 520 18.04 34.22 -33.20
CA VAL A 520 18.72 34.95 -34.28
C VAL A 520 19.60 36.03 -33.64
N GLU A 521 20.92 35.83 -33.65
CA GLU A 521 21.85 36.91 -33.36
C GLU A 521 21.92 37.83 -34.58
N TYR A 522 21.37 39.04 -34.44
CA TYR A 522 21.42 40.05 -35.48
C TYR A 522 22.82 40.67 -35.55
N GLU A 523 23.46 40.63 -36.72
CA GLU A 523 24.71 41.34 -36.97
C GLU A 523 24.46 42.86 -36.83
N THR A 524 25.10 43.49 -35.82
CA THR A 524 24.95 44.93 -35.58
C THR A 524 25.65 45.71 -36.68
N VAL A 525 24.92 46.61 -37.33
CA VAL A 525 25.49 47.54 -38.31
C VAL A 525 25.98 48.78 -37.56
N PRO A 526 27.25 49.21 -37.77
CA PRO A 526 27.75 50.45 -37.19
C PRO A 526 26.84 51.63 -37.53
N LYS A 527 26.56 52.50 -36.54
CA LYS A 527 25.66 53.65 -36.69
C LYS A 527 25.99 54.52 -37.91
N GLU A 528 27.28 54.75 -38.16
CA GLU A 528 27.76 55.55 -39.29
C GLU A 528 27.46 54.89 -40.65
N GLU A 529 27.56 53.56 -40.74
CA GLU A 529 27.20 52.81 -41.95
C GLU A 529 25.68 52.84 -42.20
N ALA A 530 24.89 52.67 -41.14
CA ALA A 530 23.43 52.70 -41.22
C ALA A 530 22.89 54.10 -41.61
N GLU A 531 23.41 55.16 -40.99
CA GLU A 531 23.06 56.54 -41.32
C GLU A 531 23.45 56.88 -42.77
N ASN A 532 24.57 56.35 -43.26
CA ASN A 532 24.98 56.50 -44.66
C ASN A 532 24.02 55.80 -45.63
N ILE A 533 23.55 54.58 -45.32
CA ILE A 533 22.56 53.86 -46.14
C ILE A 533 21.24 54.63 -46.21
N ILE A 534 20.76 55.14 -45.07
CA ILE A 534 19.52 55.94 -44.98
C ILE A 534 19.68 57.24 -45.78
N LYS A 535 20.82 57.92 -45.62
CA LYS A 535 21.12 59.16 -46.32
C LYS A 535 21.25 58.95 -47.83
N GLU A 536 21.95 57.91 -48.26
CA GLU A 536 22.15 57.59 -49.68
C GLU A 536 20.81 57.27 -50.38
N GLU A 537 19.94 56.47 -49.77
CA GLU A 537 18.61 56.21 -50.33
C GLU A 537 17.78 57.49 -50.42
N LYS A 538 17.76 58.29 -49.34
CA LYS A 538 17.00 59.54 -49.28
C LYS A 538 17.45 60.55 -50.32
N GLU A 539 18.76 60.78 -50.45
CA GLU A 539 19.33 61.72 -51.43
C GLU A 539 19.03 61.28 -52.87
N LEU A 540 19.17 59.98 -53.16
CA LEU A 540 18.82 59.43 -54.47
C LEU A 540 17.32 59.53 -54.75
N ARG A 541 16.47 59.27 -53.74
CA ARG A 541 15.01 59.38 -53.83
C ARG A 541 14.59 60.81 -54.14
N GLU A 542 15.11 61.79 -53.39
CA GLU A 542 14.83 63.22 -53.59
C GLU A 542 15.35 63.71 -54.94
N ALA A 543 16.55 63.29 -55.36
CA ALA A 543 17.11 63.63 -56.66
C ALA A 543 16.26 63.08 -57.82
N ILE A 544 15.77 61.83 -57.72
CA ILE A 544 14.88 61.23 -58.72
C ILE A 544 13.53 61.97 -58.75
N MET A 545 12.93 62.28 -57.61
CA MET A 545 11.66 63.00 -57.53
C MET A 545 11.77 64.41 -58.13
N LYS A 546 12.85 65.12 -57.84
CA LYS A 546 13.13 66.45 -58.41
C LYS A 546 13.34 66.38 -59.92
N ALA A 547 14.17 65.45 -60.39
CA ALA A 547 14.41 65.26 -61.81
C ALA A 547 13.15 64.79 -62.57
N ALA A 548 12.30 63.98 -61.93
CA ALA A 548 11.02 63.56 -62.48
C ALA A 548 10.05 64.73 -62.62
N ALA A 549 9.96 65.61 -61.61
CA ALA A 549 9.13 66.82 -61.65
C ALA A 549 9.61 67.83 -62.72
N GLU A 550 10.92 68.05 -62.85
CA GLU A 550 11.49 68.97 -63.85
C GLU A 550 11.32 68.50 -65.31
N ASN A 551 11.02 67.20 -65.52
CA ASN A 551 10.84 66.62 -66.85
C ASN A 551 9.40 66.09 -67.08
N ASP A 552 8.46 66.42 -66.19
CA ASP A 552 7.03 66.03 -66.24
C ASP A 552 6.81 64.50 -66.39
N VAL A 553 7.55 63.72 -65.60
CA VAL A 553 7.53 62.25 -65.61
C VAL A 553 6.98 61.70 -64.29
N ILE A 554 6.01 60.79 -64.35
CA ILE A 554 5.47 60.10 -63.17
C ILE A 554 6.33 58.88 -62.82
N VAL A 555 6.90 58.86 -61.62
CA VAL A 555 7.70 57.75 -61.05
C VAL A 555 7.03 57.24 -59.77
N GLU A 556 6.85 55.92 -59.67
CA GLU A 556 6.19 55.27 -58.52
C GLU A 556 7.24 54.47 -57.73
N LEU A 557 7.82 55.11 -56.72
CA LEU A 557 8.99 54.60 -56.00
C LEU A 557 8.64 53.45 -55.04
N GLU A 558 7.48 53.47 -54.40
CA GLU A 558 7.08 52.47 -53.39
C GLU A 558 6.89 51.06 -53.96
N ALA A 559 6.51 50.94 -55.24
CA ALA A 559 6.20 49.66 -55.88
C ALA A 559 7.32 49.15 -56.84
N GLN A 560 8.51 49.74 -56.83
CA GLN A 560 9.62 49.47 -57.77
C GLN A 560 9.31 49.70 -59.27
N LYS A 561 8.20 50.37 -59.61
CA LYS A 561 7.74 50.59 -60.99
C LYS A 561 8.32 51.89 -61.55
N MET A 562 9.31 51.76 -62.44
CA MET A 562 10.11 52.90 -62.91
C MET A 562 9.31 54.00 -63.66
N PHE A 563 8.29 53.67 -64.44
CA PHE A 563 7.51 54.63 -65.24
C PHE A 563 6.14 54.02 -65.59
N ASN A 564 5.13 54.85 -65.84
CA ASN A 564 3.82 54.38 -66.33
C ASN A 564 3.93 53.76 -67.76
N LYS A 565 2.87 53.08 -68.22
CA LYS A 565 2.88 52.34 -69.50
C LYS A 565 3.09 53.24 -70.73
N GLU A 566 2.62 54.48 -70.69
CA GLU A 566 2.76 55.47 -71.77
C GLU A 566 4.17 56.06 -71.83
N THR A 567 4.74 56.42 -70.68
CA THR A 567 6.12 56.92 -70.54
C THR A 567 7.15 55.84 -70.88
N ARG A 568 6.92 54.56 -70.52
CA ARG A 568 7.78 53.44 -70.98
C ARG A 568 7.78 53.30 -72.50
N LYS A 569 6.63 53.53 -73.15
CA LYS A 569 6.47 53.45 -74.60
C LYS A 569 7.20 54.62 -75.29
N ALA A 570 7.15 55.82 -74.72
CA ALA A 570 7.89 57.00 -75.16
C ALA A 570 9.43 56.84 -75.02
N ILE A 571 9.91 56.29 -73.90
CA ILE A 571 11.35 56.05 -73.67
C ILE A 571 11.90 54.96 -74.61
N ARG A 572 11.11 53.92 -74.92
CA ARG A 572 11.53 52.83 -75.83
C ARG A 572 11.58 53.25 -77.30
N THR A 573 10.79 54.25 -77.71
CA THR A 573 10.75 54.76 -79.08
C THR A 573 11.77 55.87 -79.34
N SER A 574 12.25 56.57 -78.30
CA SER A 574 13.37 57.51 -78.43
C SER A 574 14.73 56.79 -78.37
N ARG A 575 15.26 56.36 -79.52
CA ARG A 575 16.70 56.05 -79.61
C ARG A 575 17.48 57.35 -79.40
N SER A 576 18.00 57.53 -78.18
CA SER A 576 19.06 58.47 -77.80
C SER A 576 18.96 59.90 -78.35
N LYS A 577 18.40 60.84 -77.58
CA LYS A 577 18.88 62.25 -77.45
C LYS A 577 17.98 63.07 -76.52
N THR A 578 18.10 62.81 -75.22
CA THR A 578 17.91 63.83 -74.18
C THR A 578 18.79 63.39 -73.01
N PRO A 579 19.89 64.09 -72.69
CA PRO A 579 20.78 63.73 -71.58
C PRO A 579 20.05 63.57 -70.25
N LYS A 580 18.90 64.25 -70.09
CA LYS A 580 18.12 64.33 -68.86
C LYS A 580 17.35 63.04 -68.49
N LEU A 581 16.77 62.31 -69.46
CA LEU A 581 16.01 61.07 -69.19
C LEU A 581 16.91 59.85 -68.91
N TYR A 582 18.08 59.79 -69.52
CA TYR A 582 19.06 58.74 -69.27
C TYR A 582 19.67 58.85 -67.86
N ALA A 583 19.88 60.09 -67.37
CA ALA A 583 20.32 60.36 -66.00
C ALA A 583 19.33 59.77 -64.97
N ILE A 584 18.03 60.03 -65.13
CA ILE A 584 16.98 59.48 -64.25
C ILE A 584 17.01 57.94 -64.23
N THR A 585 17.24 57.30 -65.39
CA THR A 585 17.28 55.83 -65.47
C THR A 585 18.52 55.25 -64.77
N LYS A 586 19.66 55.95 -64.85
CA LYS A 586 20.90 55.59 -64.15
C LYS A 586 20.71 55.75 -62.64
N ASP A 587 20.16 56.87 -62.20
CA ASP A 587 19.93 57.17 -60.79
C ASP A 587 18.90 56.22 -60.18
N MET A 588 17.86 55.82 -60.92
CA MET A 588 16.93 54.77 -60.51
C MET A 588 17.58 53.40 -60.29
N ARG A 589 18.63 53.05 -61.07
CA ARG A 589 19.37 51.79 -60.82
C ARG A 589 20.18 51.87 -59.54
N SER A 590 20.83 53.00 -59.29
CA SER A 590 21.55 53.27 -58.04
C SER A 590 20.59 53.27 -56.85
N TRP A 591 19.43 53.93 -56.98
CA TRP A 591 18.37 53.94 -55.97
C TRP A 591 17.83 52.54 -55.69
N LYS A 592 17.61 51.69 -56.70
CA LYS A 592 17.19 50.29 -56.46
C LYS A 592 18.21 49.50 -55.64
N LYS A 593 19.51 49.79 -55.81
CA LYS A 593 20.58 49.18 -55.01
C LYS A 593 20.56 49.72 -53.58
N ALA A 594 20.47 51.03 -53.40
CA ALA A 594 20.37 51.67 -52.09
C ALA A 594 19.10 51.26 -51.33
N PHE A 595 17.94 51.22 -52.00
CA PHE A 595 16.66 50.77 -51.45
C PHE A 595 16.69 49.30 -51.04
N LYS A 596 17.42 48.44 -51.77
CA LYS A 596 17.62 47.03 -51.36
C LYS A 596 18.44 46.95 -50.07
N ASN A 597 19.48 47.76 -49.93
CA ASN A 597 20.29 47.84 -48.72
C ASN A 597 19.47 48.40 -47.54
N LEU A 598 18.65 49.43 -47.76
CA LEU A 598 17.75 50.00 -46.75
C LEU A 598 16.68 49.00 -46.31
N LYS A 599 16.09 48.23 -47.23
CA LYS A 599 15.09 47.21 -46.91
C LYS A 599 15.66 46.06 -46.07
N GLY A 600 16.98 45.82 -46.17
CA GLY A 600 17.73 44.88 -45.33
C GLY A 600 18.28 45.50 -44.05
N LEU A 601 17.86 46.71 -43.66
CA LEU A 601 18.27 47.39 -42.43
C LEU A 601 17.06 47.52 -41.48
N GLU A 602 17.21 47.09 -40.23
CA GLU A 602 16.19 47.23 -39.19
C GLU A 602 16.67 48.15 -38.05
N ILE A 603 15.75 48.92 -37.48
CA ILE A 603 16.03 49.95 -36.47
C ILE A 603 15.25 49.61 -35.20
N PHE A 604 15.96 49.32 -34.13
CA PHE A 604 15.38 49.16 -32.79
C PHE A 604 16.05 50.13 -31.82
N GLY A 605 15.31 51.17 -31.41
CA GLY A 605 15.85 52.21 -30.55
C GLY A 605 17.02 52.95 -31.22
N ASP A 606 18.21 52.90 -30.60
CA ASP A 606 19.45 53.53 -31.05
C ASP A 606 20.40 52.59 -31.82
N LYS A 607 19.98 51.34 -32.10
CA LYS A 607 20.79 50.30 -32.75
C LYS A 607 20.23 49.88 -34.12
N TYR A 608 21.15 49.51 -35.02
CA TYR A 608 20.86 49.13 -36.40
C TYR A 608 21.31 47.69 -36.67
N TYR A 609 20.51 46.95 -37.43
CA TYR A 609 20.71 45.52 -37.67
C TYR A 609 20.57 45.17 -39.16
N ARG A 610 21.33 44.18 -39.63
CA ARG A 610 21.24 43.69 -41.02
C ARG A 610 20.24 42.52 -41.08
N ASN A 611 19.08 42.75 -41.66
CA ASN A 611 18.06 41.71 -41.84
C ASN A 611 18.36 40.86 -43.10
N THR A 612 18.54 39.55 -42.91
CA THR A 612 18.73 38.54 -43.97
C THR A 612 17.53 37.61 -44.18
N PHE A 613 16.44 37.76 -43.42
CA PHE A 613 15.24 36.89 -43.47
C PHE A 613 13.92 37.69 -43.30
N ASP A 614 12.77 37.02 -43.37
CA ASP A 614 11.45 37.67 -43.32
C ASP A 614 11.20 38.35 -41.94
N LYS A 615 10.49 39.49 -41.96
CA LYS A 615 10.55 40.57 -40.96
C LYS A 615 10.05 40.30 -39.53
N ASP A 616 9.56 39.09 -39.22
CA ASP A 616 8.78 38.87 -37.99
C ASP A 616 9.15 37.61 -37.19
N THR A 617 10.33 37.01 -37.40
CA THR A 617 10.70 35.74 -36.72
C THR A 617 11.98 35.87 -35.87
N PRO A 618 11.90 36.12 -34.55
CA PRO A 618 13.07 36.34 -33.67
C PRO A 618 13.92 35.07 -33.39
N LYS A 619 13.48 33.92 -33.89
CA LYS A 619 14.14 32.60 -33.73
C LYS A 619 14.13 31.87 -35.06
N ARG A 620 15.15 31.05 -35.32
CA ARG A 620 15.21 30.19 -36.51
C ARG A 620 15.62 28.77 -36.13
N LEU A 621 15.28 27.83 -36.99
CA LEU A 621 15.81 26.48 -36.93
C LEU A 621 17.26 26.52 -37.45
N SER A 622 18.25 26.21 -36.62
CA SER A 622 19.58 25.86 -37.14
C SER A 622 19.54 24.42 -37.65
N ILE A 623 20.24 24.21 -38.75
CA ILE A 623 20.37 22.91 -39.42
C ILE A 623 21.85 22.60 -39.44
N GLU A 624 22.28 21.66 -38.61
CA GLU A 624 23.67 21.27 -38.47
C GLU A 624 23.85 19.78 -38.76
N VAL A 625 24.90 19.46 -39.51
CA VAL A 625 25.29 18.06 -39.69
C VAL A 625 25.94 17.62 -38.38
N THR A 626 25.28 16.70 -37.68
CA THR A 626 25.74 16.22 -36.37
C THR A 626 26.35 14.83 -36.49
N ASP A 627 27.40 14.58 -35.72
CA ASP A 627 27.89 13.21 -35.51
C ASP A 627 27.10 12.44 -34.46
N VAL A 628 26.20 13.11 -33.74
CA VAL A 628 25.48 12.58 -32.59
C VAL A 628 24.04 12.21 -32.97
N GLY A 629 23.65 10.94 -32.81
CA GLY A 629 22.28 10.45 -33.03
C GLY A 629 22.06 9.61 -34.30
N PRO A 630 20.80 9.22 -34.61
CA PRO A 630 20.48 8.24 -35.66
C PRO A 630 20.84 8.73 -37.07
N LYS A 631 21.45 7.85 -37.88
CA LYS A 631 21.86 8.18 -39.27
C LYS A 631 20.79 7.88 -40.32
N SER A 632 19.69 7.24 -39.93
CA SER A 632 18.53 6.96 -40.78
C SER A 632 17.25 7.43 -40.06
N GLY A 633 16.15 7.57 -40.81
CA GLY A 633 14.85 7.89 -40.23
C GLY A 633 14.66 9.35 -39.80
N SER A 634 13.56 9.59 -39.09
CA SER A 634 13.16 10.87 -38.51
C SER A 634 12.91 10.64 -37.02
N HIS A 635 13.72 11.26 -36.16
CA HIS A 635 13.73 10.98 -34.73
C HIS A 635 13.72 12.26 -33.92
N TRP A 636 12.89 12.28 -32.88
CA TRP A 636 12.86 13.37 -31.91
C TRP A 636 13.54 12.94 -30.61
N GLY A 637 14.32 13.84 -30.02
CA GLY A 637 14.99 13.57 -28.77
C GLY A 637 15.60 14.80 -28.10
N TRP A 638 16.32 14.50 -27.03
CA TRP A 638 17.10 15.41 -26.22
C TRP A 638 18.57 15.30 -26.62
N VAL A 639 19.20 16.44 -26.91
CA VAL A 639 20.65 16.53 -27.14
C VAL A 639 21.30 17.18 -25.93
N TYR A 640 22.23 16.45 -25.34
CA TYR A 640 23.23 16.94 -24.40
C TYR A 640 24.50 17.27 -25.19
N SER A 641 25.45 18.02 -24.60
CA SER A 641 26.63 18.53 -25.30
C SER A 641 27.42 17.51 -26.14
N ASP A 642 27.32 16.20 -25.85
CA ASP A 642 27.97 15.11 -26.57
C ASP A 642 27.08 13.88 -26.87
N LYS A 643 25.79 13.91 -26.53
CA LYS A 643 24.93 12.70 -26.57
C LYS A 643 23.48 13.00 -26.99
N TYR A 644 22.94 12.16 -27.87
CA TYR A 644 21.53 12.12 -28.22
C TYR A 644 20.78 11.07 -27.40
N VAL A 645 19.61 11.42 -26.87
CA VAL A 645 18.68 10.53 -26.16
C VAL A 645 17.28 10.70 -26.77
N PRO A 646 16.59 9.65 -27.24
CA PRO A 646 15.26 9.80 -27.83
C PRO A 646 14.23 10.33 -26.81
N LEU A 647 13.18 11.01 -27.28
CA LEU A 647 12.09 11.50 -26.41
C LEU A 647 11.45 10.34 -25.63
N VAL A 648 11.28 9.22 -26.30
CA VAL A 648 10.83 7.94 -25.73
C VAL A 648 11.76 6.86 -26.29
N SER A 649 12.46 6.13 -25.41
CA SER A 649 13.28 4.98 -25.81
C SER A 649 12.42 3.72 -25.99
N ASP A 650 12.91 2.78 -26.79
CA ASP A 650 12.24 1.48 -27.02
C ASP A 650 11.96 0.73 -25.71
N ASP A 651 12.90 0.78 -24.76
CA ASP A 651 12.70 0.16 -23.44
C ASP A 651 11.52 0.79 -22.69
N LYS A 652 11.41 2.13 -22.70
CA LYS A 652 10.30 2.84 -22.02
C LYS A 652 8.96 2.60 -22.71
N ALA A 653 8.95 2.57 -24.04
CA ALA A 653 7.76 2.24 -24.81
C ALA A 653 7.30 0.79 -24.54
N THR A 654 8.24 -0.14 -24.46
CA THR A 654 8.00 -1.55 -24.09
C THR A 654 7.47 -1.66 -22.66
N LEU A 655 8.03 -0.89 -21.72
CA LEU A 655 7.55 -0.86 -20.34
C LEU A 655 6.10 -0.41 -20.30
N ILE A 656 5.74 0.69 -20.96
CA ILE A 656 4.35 1.16 -21.05
C ILE A 656 3.47 0.06 -21.63
N GLU A 657 3.85 -0.58 -22.74
CA GLU A 657 3.01 -1.63 -23.31
C GLU A 657 2.76 -2.81 -22.36
N LYS A 658 3.76 -3.17 -21.53
CA LYS A 658 3.71 -4.28 -20.58
C LYS A 658 3.02 -3.95 -19.26
N THR A 659 3.21 -2.74 -18.74
CA THR A 659 2.69 -2.31 -17.44
C THR A 659 1.38 -1.55 -17.55
N TYR A 660 1.01 -1.09 -18.75
CA TYR A 660 -0.25 -0.45 -19.03
C TYR A 660 -1.36 -1.49 -19.25
N SER A 661 -1.84 -2.04 -18.15
CA SER A 661 -3.10 -2.74 -18.02
C SER A 661 -3.57 -2.59 -16.57
N GLU A 662 -4.61 -1.77 -16.38
CA GLU A 662 -5.38 -1.62 -15.14
C GLU A 662 -4.72 -0.78 -14.02
N ASN A 663 -5.58 -0.16 -13.20
CA ASN A 663 -5.33 0.98 -12.30
C ASN A 663 -4.42 0.69 -11.09
N GLU A 664 -3.43 -0.19 -11.22
CA GLU A 664 -2.62 -0.65 -10.09
C GLU A 664 -1.13 -0.49 -10.40
N VAL A 665 -0.45 0.42 -9.69
CA VAL A 665 0.99 0.66 -9.92
C VAL A 665 1.78 -0.51 -9.37
N VAL A 666 2.28 -1.33 -10.30
CA VAL A 666 3.15 -2.48 -10.03
C VAL A 666 4.47 -2.24 -10.75
N LEU A 667 5.58 -2.39 -10.02
CA LEU A 667 6.92 -2.31 -10.59
C LEU A 667 7.34 -3.70 -11.13
N SER A 668 7.86 -3.74 -12.35
CA SER A 668 8.48 -4.95 -12.91
C SER A 668 9.95 -5.08 -12.52
N GLU A 669 10.51 -6.29 -12.61
CA GLU A 669 11.94 -6.53 -12.37
C GLU A 669 12.83 -5.65 -13.28
N GLN A 670 12.43 -5.49 -14.55
CA GLN A 670 13.12 -4.66 -15.53
C GLN A 670 13.14 -3.18 -15.10
N GLN A 671 12.01 -2.63 -14.65
CA GLN A 671 11.94 -1.24 -14.17
C GLN A 671 12.84 -1.02 -12.96
N VAL A 672 12.81 -1.93 -11.99
CA VAL A 672 13.63 -1.80 -10.79
C VAL A 672 15.11 -1.93 -11.13
N ALA A 673 15.50 -2.87 -12.00
CA ALA A 673 16.89 -3.01 -12.44
C ALA A 673 17.39 -1.74 -13.16
N MET A 674 16.60 -1.19 -14.08
CA MET A 674 16.93 0.06 -14.78
C MET A 674 17.08 1.23 -13.82
N ALA A 675 16.17 1.37 -12.84
CA ALA A 675 16.24 2.43 -11.83
C ALA A 675 17.48 2.28 -10.93
N LEU A 676 17.78 1.07 -10.44
CA LEU A 676 18.96 0.80 -9.63
C LEU A 676 20.27 1.06 -10.41
N ASN A 677 20.33 0.67 -11.67
CA ASN A 677 21.47 0.96 -12.55
C ASN A 677 21.66 2.47 -12.75
N LYS A 678 20.57 3.22 -12.92
CA LYS A 678 20.62 4.69 -13.07
C LYS A 678 21.04 5.40 -11.77
N LEU A 679 20.61 4.91 -10.60
CA LEU A 679 21.05 5.40 -9.30
C LEU A 679 22.53 5.08 -9.02
N GLY A 680 23.03 3.98 -9.58
CA GLY A 680 24.42 3.55 -9.47
C GLY A 680 24.68 2.57 -8.32
N ALA A 681 25.94 2.17 -8.15
CA ALA A 681 26.33 1.15 -7.19
C ALA A 681 25.98 1.53 -5.73
N GLY A 682 25.56 0.53 -4.94
CA GLY A 682 25.22 0.69 -3.53
C GLY A 682 23.73 0.99 -3.27
N HIS A 683 22.92 1.21 -4.30
CA HIS A 683 21.47 1.35 -4.16
C HIS A 683 20.77 0.00 -4.20
N VAL A 684 19.69 -0.12 -3.44
CA VAL A 684 18.86 -1.31 -3.35
C VAL A 684 17.38 -0.95 -3.26
N TYR A 685 16.54 -1.92 -3.58
CA TYR A 685 15.11 -1.84 -3.39
C TYR A 685 14.66 -2.95 -2.45
N ILE A 686 13.92 -2.61 -1.39
CA ILE A 686 13.31 -3.57 -0.47
C ILE A 686 11.90 -3.85 -0.98
N SER A 687 11.49 -5.12 -1.05
CA SER A 687 10.11 -5.51 -1.36
C SER A 687 9.90 -6.99 -1.03
N ARG A 688 8.65 -7.39 -0.71
CA ARG A 688 8.25 -8.81 -0.61
C ARG A 688 9.17 -9.68 0.28
N GLY A 689 9.77 -9.12 1.31
CA GLY A 689 10.65 -9.87 2.22
C GLY A 689 12.10 -10.02 1.76
N LYS A 690 12.50 -9.39 0.66
CA LYS A 690 13.87 -9.43 0.14
C LYS A 690 14.42 -8.04 -0.14
N MET A 691 15.75 -7.96 -0.20
CA MET A 691 16.50 -6.83 -0.72
C MET A 691 16.95 -7.16 -2.15
N PHE A 692 16.66 -6.25 -3.08
CA PHE A 692 17.00 -6.37 -4.49
C PHE A 692 18.13 -5.40 -4.85
N SER A 693 19.15 -5.91 -5.52
CA SER A 693 20.22 -5.14 -6.15
C SER A 693 20.26 -5.41 -7.65
N ALA A 694 20.75 -4.45 -8.44
CA ALA A 694 20.94 -4.65 -9.87
C ALA A 694 21.97 -5.77 -10.15
N ASP A 695 21.65 -6.62 -11.12
CA ASP A 695 22.54 -7.65 -11.66
C ASP A 695 22.44 -7.66 -13.19
N GLY A 696 23.26 -6.81 -13.83
CA GLY A 696 23.11 -6.50 -15.26
C GLY A 696 21.74 -5.85 -15.54
N ASP A 697 20.97 -6.45 -16.44
CA ASP A 697 19.61 -6.02 -16.77
C ASP A 697 18.52 -6.65 -15.85
N GLY A 698 18.93 -7.51 -14.92
CA GLY A 698 18.05 -8.20 -13.98
C GLY A 698 18.25 -7.77 -12.53
N LEU A 699 17.65 -8.55 -11.62
CA LEU A 699 17.75 -8.34 -10.19
C LEU A 699 18.35 -9.56 -9.49
N LYS A 700 19.11 -9.28 -8.43
CA LYS A 700 19.52 -10.28 -7.45
C LYS A 700 18.75 -10.03 -6.14
N ALA A 701 18.14 -11.07 -5.59
CA ALA A 701 17.43 -11.02 -4.31
C ALA A 701 18.30 -11.59 -3.17
N GLU A 702 18.33 -10.91 -2.03
CA GLU A 702 19.06 -11.29 -0.82
C GLU A 702 18.18 -11.12 0.43
N ASP A 703 18.44 -11.91 1.47
CA ASP A 703 17.81 -11.73 2.77
C ASP A 703 18.37 -10.50 3.49
N HIS A 704 17.49 -9.70 4.10
CA HIS A 704 17.88 -8.53 4.89
C HIS A 704 16.85 -8.26 5.99
N GLU A 705 17.30 -7.84 7.17
CA GLU A 705 16.42 -7.57 8.31
C GLU A 705 15.39 -6.47 8.02
N ALA A 706 15.79 -5.41 7.33
CA ALA A 706 14.90 -4.33 6.91
C ALA A 706 13.76 -4.76 5.95
N ALA A 707 13.85 -5.97 5.36
CA ALA A 707 12.78 -6.54 4.55
C ALA A 707 11.79 -7.38 5.37
N ALA A 708 12.04 -7.60 6.65
CA ALA A 708 11.17 -8.38 7.52
C ALA A 708 9.74 -7.78 7.57
N PRO A 709 8.71 -8.64 7.64
CA PRO A 709 7.34 -8.16 7.69
C PRO A 709 7.02 -7.50 9.03
N VAL A 710 6.13 -6.50 8.98
CA VAL A 710 5.49 -5.93 10.16
C VAL A 710 4.14 -6.59 10.40
N THR A 711 3.86 -6.94 11.64
CA THR A 711 2.68 -7.72 12.02
C THR A 711 1.98 -7.14 13.23
N TRP A 712 0.65 -7.27 13.28
CA TRP A 712 -0.13 -6.92 14.47
C TRP A 712 -1.34 -7.85 14.64
N PRO A 713 -1.70 -8.24 15.87
CA PRO A 713 -2.80 -9.19 16.11
C PRO A 713 -4.17 -8.67 15.70
N LEU A 714 -5.05 -9.58 15.26
CA LEU A 714 -6.48 -9.31 15.08
C LEU A 714 -7.23 -9.56 16.39
N GLY A 715 -7.95 -8.54 16.86
CA GLY A 715 -8.87 -8.60 17.99
C GLY A 715 -10.34 -8.35 17.64
N HIS A 716 -10.66 -8.17 16.35
CA HIS A 716 -11.98 -7.82 15.83
C HIS A 716 -12.45 -8.86 14.81
N ASP A 717 -13.59 -8.58 14.17
CA ASP A 717 -14.27 -9.49 13.25
C ASP A 717 -14.57 -10.82 13.94
N VAL A 718 -15.03 -10.72 15.20
CA VAL A 718 -15.30 -11.86 16.05
C VAL A 718 -16.56 -12.55 15.57
N ARG A 719 -16.45 -13.85 15.29
CA ARG A 719 -17.53 -14.72 14.84
C ARG A 719 -18.12 -15.51 16.02
N PRO A 720 -19.42 -15.83 15.98
CA PRO A 720 -20.06 -16.63 17.01
C PRO A 720 -19.48 -18.04 17.07
N ALA A 721 -19.69 -18.74 18.19
CA ALA A 721 -19.19 -20.11 18.40
C ALA A 721 -19.60 -21.09 17.30
N GLN A 722 -20.78 -20.94 16.69
CA GLN A 722 -21.24 -21.80 15.59
C GLN A 722 -20.46 -21.63 14.28
N GLN A 723 -19.66 -20.57 14.17
CA GLN A 723 -18.82 -20.27 13.01
C GLN A 723 -17.32 -20.39 13.33
N SER A 724 -16.95 -20.76 14.56
CA SER A 724 -15.55 -20.84 14.95
C SER A 724 -14.81 -22.02 14.30
N LEU A 725 -13.50 -21.88 14.12
CA LEU A 725 -12.68 -22.95 13.54
C LEU A 725 -12.72 -24.19 14.44
N GLY A 726 -12.91 -25.35 13.81
CA GLY A 726 -12.94 -26.63 14.52
C GLY A 726 -14.27 -26.98 15.20
N VAL A 727 -15.29 -26.10 15.13
CA VAL A 727 -16.61 -26.37 15.73
C VAL A 727 -17.31 -27.57 15.10
N LYS A 728 -17.12 -27.78 13.78
CA LYS A 728 -17.76 -28.89 13.06
C LYS A 728 -16.96 -30.17 13.27
N LYS A 729 -15.64 -30.12 13.08
CA LYS A 729 -14.75 -31.29 13.19
C LYS A 729 -13.31 -30.87 13.39
N CYS A 730 -12.53 -31.69 14.10
CA CYS A 730 -11.08 -31.46 14.26
C CYS A 730 -10.32 -31.40 12.93
N THR A 731 -10.85 -32.04 11.88
CA THR A 731 -10.26 -32.02 10.53
C THR A 731 -10.43 -30.68 9.81
N ASP A 732 -11.13 -29.71 10.38
CA ASP A 732 -11.12 -28.34 9.87
C ASP A 732 -9.72 -27.72 9.95
N CYS A 733 -8.91 -28.12 10.95
CA CYS A 733 -7.54 -27.62 11.13
C CYS A 733 -6.48 -28.73 11.01
N HIS A 734 -6.79 -29.98 11.35
CA HIS A 734 -5.79 -31.05 11.47
C HIS A 734 -5.66 -31.98 10.26
N THR A 735 -6.23 -31.72 9.08
CA THR A 735 -5.91 -32.57 7.91
C THR A 735 -4.45 -32.38 7.49
N ALA A 736 -3.85 -33.41 6.87
CA ALA A 736 -2.46 -33.36 6.40
C ALA A 736 -2.21 -32.29 5.31
N ASP A 737 -3.27 -31.75 4.72
CA ASP A 737 -3.30 -30.70 3.71
C ASP A 737 -4.05 -29.43 4.17
N SER A 738 -4.28 -29.29 5.48
CA SER A 738 -4.98 -28.16 6.07
C SER A 738 -4.30 -26.83 5.77
N LYS A 739 -5.07 -25.84 5.31
CA LYS A 739 -4.56 -24.49 5.06
C LYS A 739 -4.26 -23.72 6.35
N PHE A 740 -4.86 -24.11 7.48
CA PHE A 740 -4.52 -23.55 8.79
C PHE A 740 -3.04 -23.74 9.16
N PHE A 741 -2.43 -24.87 8.80
CA PHE A 741 -1.01 -25.14 9.08
C PHE A 741 -0.10 -25.02 7.87
N PHE A 742 -0.61 -25.30 6.67
CA PHE A 742 0.22 -25.53 5.48
C PHE A 742 -0.08 -24.58 4.33
N ALA A 743 -0.83 -23.50 4.55
CA ALA A 743 -0.94 -22.42 3.57
C ALA A 743 0.46 -21.90 3.19
N GLN A 744 0.62 -21.56 1.91
CA GLN A 744 1.85 -20.99 1.35
C GLN A 744 1.61 -19.50 1.19
N ILE A 745 2.09 -18.70 2.14
CA ILE A 745 1.90 -17.26 2.17
C ILE A 745 2.87 -16.65 1.16
N ILE A 746 2.34 -16.00 0.14
CA ILE A 746 3.13 -15.31 -0.87
C ILE A 746 3.34 -13.87 -0.40
N PRO A 747 4.58 -13.43 -0.07
CA PRO A 747 4.83 -12.06 0.36
C PRO A 747 4.32 -11.04 -0.65
N GLN A 748 3.68 -9.97 -0.18
CA GLN A 748 3.11 -8.93 -1.04
C GLN A 748 3.93 -7.63 -0.96
N GLY A 749 3.96 -6.87 -2.05
CA GLY A 749 4.71 -5.62 -2.18
C GLY A 749 4.54 -5.05 -3.59
N ALA A 750 5.17 -3.91 -3.88
CA ALA A 750 4.96 -3.21 -5.15
C ALA A 750 5.72 -3.82 -6.35
N LEU A 751 6.79 -4.59 -6.12
CA LEU A 751 7.51 -5.31 -7.19
C LEU A 751 6.85 -6.65 -7.49
N VAL A 752 6.51 -6.93 -8.74
CA VAL A 752 6.14 -8.28 -9.21
C VAL A 752 7.39 -9.03 -9.64
N THR A 753 7.63 -10.17 -9.00
CA THR A 753 8.84 -10.98 -9.18
C THR A 753 8.59 -12.42 -8.73
N ASP A 754 9.24 -13.37 -9.43
CA ASP A 754 9.26 -14.79 -9.07
C ASP A 754 10.51 -15.16 -8.23
N LEU A 755 11.37 -14.19 -7.93
CA LEU A 755 12.60 -14.38 -7.12
C LEU A 755 12.32 -14.59 -5.62
N VAL A 756 11.05 -14.48 -5.20
CA VAL A 756 10.63 -14.60 -3.80
C VAL A 756 9.85 -15.89 -3.60
N GLU A 757 10.40 -16.78 -2.78
CA GLU A 757 9.73 -18.03 -2.44
C GLU A 757 8.55 -17.80 -1.46
N PRO A 758 7.43 -18.54 -1.64
CA PRO A 758 6.36 -18.56 -0.65
C PRO A 758 6.81 -19.07 0.72
N LEU A 759 6.28 -18.47 1.78
CA LEU A 759 6.57 -18.81 3.17
C LEU A 759 5.50 -19.75 3.74
N ALA A 760 5.87 -20.71 4.57
CA ALA A 760 4.90 -21.65 5.12
C ALA A 760 4.25 -21.14 6.42
N MET A 761 2.92 -21.24 6.52
CA MET A 761 2.15 -20.81 7.71
C MET A 761 2.68 -21.41 9.02
N ASN A 762 3.10 -22.68 9.02
CA ASN A 762 3.64 -23.35 10.21
C ASN A 762 4.92 -22.71 10.75
N ASP A 763 5.69 -22.00 9.91
CA ASP A 763 6.94 -21.36 10.32
C ASP A 763 6.61 -20.13 11.19
N PHE A 764 5.60 -19.34 10.82
CA PHE A 764 5.08 -18.23 11.64
C PHE A 764 4.46 -18.71 12.97
N MET A 765 3.86 -19.89 12.98
CA MET A 765 3.31 -20.50 14.20
C MET A 765 4.39 -21.10 15.11
N GLY A 766 5.61 -21.30 14.60
CA GLY A 766 6.69 -21.98 15.31
C GLY A 766 6.35 -23.43 15.67
N ILE A 767 5.72 -24.17 14.76
CA ILE A 767 5.31 -25.57 14.96
C ILE A 767 5.96 -26.53 13.96
N ASP A 768 6.15 -27.78 14.38
CA ASP A 768 6.77 -28.80 13.54
C ASP A 768 5.81 -29.31 12.44
N LYS A 769 6.20 -29.09 11.17
CA LYS A 769 5.41 -29.48 9.99
C LYS A 769 5.19 -31.00 9.90
N ASN A 770 6.24 -31.77 10.19
CA ASN A 770 6.23 -33.23 10.04
C ASN A 770 5.28 -33.89 11.05
N PHE A 771 5.33 -33.44 12.30
CA PHE A 771 4.43 -33.83 13.37
C PHE A 771 2.98 -33.57 12.98
N ASN A 772 2.65 -32.35 12.54
CA ASN A 772 1.26 -32.00 12.23
C ASN A 772 0.72 -32.76 11.02
N ARG A 773 1.56 -33.04 10.00
CA ARG A 773 1.17 -33.91 8.88
C ARG A 773 0.92 -35.34 9.35
N LEU A 774 1.83 -35.91 10.14
CA LEU A 774 1.68 -37.26 10.69
C LEU A 774 0.44 -37.37 11.58
N PHE A 775 0.23 -36.40 12.47
CA PHE A 775 -0.94 -36.32 13.32
C PHE A 775 -2.22 -36.21 12.47
N GLY A 776 -2.20 -35.47 11.38
CA GLY A 776 -3.35 -35.38 10.47
C GLY A 776 -3.73 -36.71 9.82
N LEU A 777 -2.76 -37.55 9.47
CA LEU A 777 -3.02 -38.91 8.97
C LEU A 777 -3.72 -39.80 10.01
N THR A 778 -3.52 -39.54 11.31
CA THR A 778 -4.17 -40.33 12.38
C THR A 778 -5.69 -40.21 12.35
N PHE A 779 -6.25 -39.12 11.82
CA PHE A 779 -7.71 -38.94 11.72
C PHE A 779 -8.36 -39.93 10.75
N MET A 780 -7.62 -40.47 9.78
CA MET A 780 -8.14 -41.52 8.88
C MET A 780 -8.35 -42.85 9.61
N VAL A 781 -7.49 -43.18 10.57
CA VAL A 781 -7.55 -44.44 11.33
C VAL A 781 -8.28 -44.32 12.66
N ARG A 782 -8.53 -43.09 13.14
CA ARG A 782 -9.16 -42.82 14.44
C ARG A 782 -10.52 -43.48 14.65
N PRO A 783 -11.44 -43.56 13.65
CA PRO A 783 -12.70 -44.28 13.82
C PRO A 783 -12.49 -45.78 14.13
N LEU A 784 -11.59 -46.44 13.40
CA LEU A 784 -11.23 -47.84 13.64
C LEU A 784 -10.56 -48.01 15.00
N PHE A 785 -9.69 -47.08 15.37
CA PHE A 785 -9.02 -47.07 16.67
C PHE A 785 -10.04 -46.97 17.83
N LYS A 786 -11.06 -46.11 17.71
CA LYS A 786 -12.14 -46.01 18.71
C LYS A 786 -12.93 -47.31 18.83
N LEU A 787 -13.29 -47.93 17.70
CA LEU A 787 -13.99 -49.22 17.69
C LEU A 787 -13.14 -50.33 18.32
N PHE A 788 -11.84 -50.34 18.04
CA PHE A 788 -10.89 -51.26 18.65
C PHE A 788 -10.85 -51.10 20.17
N LEU A 789 -10.66 -49.88 20.67
CA LEU A 789 -10.65 -49.61 22.12
C LEU A 789 -11.99 -49.94 22.77
N LEU A 790 -13.12 -49.65 22.09
CA LEU A 790 -14.46 -50.00 22.55
C LEU A 790 -14.63 -51.54 22.67
N GLY A 791 -14.07 -52.30 21.73
CA GLY A 791 -14.02 -53.76 21.81
C GLY A 791 -13.21 -54.24 23.01
N MET A 792 -12.00 -53.70 23.21
CA MET A 792 -11.12 -54.11 24.32
C MET A 792 -11.75 -53.80 25.68
N ILE A 793 -12.32 -52.61 25.85
CA ILE A 793 -12.99 -52.24 27.09
C ILE A 793 -14.27 -53.06 27.32
N GLY A 794 -15.01 -53.41 26.25
CA GLY A 794 -16.17 -54.29 26.33
C GLY A 794 -15.81 -55.68 26.87
N VAL A 795 -14.69 -56.26 26.42
CA VAL A 795 -14.16 -57.53 26.94
C VAL A 795 -13.80 -57.41 28.43
N ILE A 796 -13.07 -56.35 28.81
CA ILE A 796 -12.68 -56.12 30.21
C ILE A 796 -13.91 -55.94 31.10
N ALA A 797 -14.89 -55.15 30.66
CA ALA A 797 -16.15 -54.92 31.38
C ALA A 797 -16.93 -56.23 31.56
N LEU A 798 -17.03 -57.05 30.51
CA LEU A 798 -17.70 -58.34 30.57
C LEU A 798 -17.04 -59.25 31.61
N VAL A 799 -15.70 -59.33 31.64
CA VAL A 799 -14.96 -60.12 32.65
C VAL A 799 -15.23 -59.61 34.06
N LEU A 800 -15.22 -58.29 34.28
CA LEU A 800 -15.52 -57.68 35.59
C LEU A 800 -16.95 -57.96 36.04
N VAL A 801 -17.93 -57.85 35.14
CA VAL A 801 -19.36 -58.14 35.43
C VAL A 801 -19.56 -59.62 35.74
N LEU A 802 -18.98 -60.53 34.95
CA LEU A 802 -19.04 -61.98 35.20
C LEU A 802 -18.38 -62.38 36.52
N HIS A 803 -17.30 -61.69 36.90
CA HIS A 803 -16.65 -61.87 38.20
C HIS A 803 -17.56 -61.44 39.34
N PHE A 804 -18.19 -60.26 39.21
CA PHE A 804 -19.04 -59.68 40.25
C PHE A 804 -20.38 -60.41 40.42
N LEU A 805 -21.05 -60.78 39.32
CA LEU A 805 -22.43 -61.33 39.36
C LEU A 805 -22.51 -62.86 39.47
N LEU A 806 -21.57 -63.61 38.88
CA LEU A 806 -21.80 -65.04 38.59
C LEU A 806 -20.71 -65.97 39.11
N GLY A 807 -19.67 -65.47 39.76
CA GLY A 807 -18.56 -66.31 40.22
C GLY A 807 -17.96 -67.16 39.09
N LEU A 808 -17.80 -66.59 37.87
CA LEU A 808 -17.07 -67.14 36.72
C LEU A 808 -17.05 -68.68 36.62
N LYS A 809 -18.22 -69.33 36.57
CA LYS A 809 -18.29 -70.78 36.31
C LYS A 809 -18.31 -71.08 34.80
N TRP A 810 -19.17 -70.44 34.03
CA TRP A 810 -19.50 -70.89 32.67
C TRP A 810 -18.54 -70.43 31.54
N VAL A 811 -17.96 -69.22 31.59
CA VAL A 811 -17.19 -68.65 30.45
C VAL A 811 -15.71 -69.09 30.44
N THR A 812 -15.16 -69.51 31.57
CA THR A 812 -13.72 -69.82 31.73
C THR A 812 -13.37 -71.31 31.70
N GLU A 813 -14.35 -72.20 31.56
CA GLU A 813 -14.13 -73.65 31.65
C GLU A 813 -13.42 -74.25 30.42
N ASN A 814 -13.38 -73.55 29.27
CA ASN A 814 -12.93 -74.11 27.98
C ASN A 814 -11.76 -73.37 27.28
N ILE A 815 -11.07 -72.41 27.93
CA ILE A 815 -10.01 -71.62 27.28
C ILE A 815 -8.72 -71.66 28.11
N GLU A 816 -7.84 -72.61 27.81
CA GLU A 816 -6.46 -72.67 28.33
C GLU A 816 -5.48 -72.72 27.15
N ILE A 817 -4.80 -71.60 26.85
CA ILE A 817 -3.78 -71.53 25.78
C ILE A 817 -2.49 -70.92 26.37
N PRO A 818 -1.58 -71.73 26.94
CA PRO A 818 -0.35 -71.26 27.61
C PRO A 818 0.62 -70.52 26.68
N VAL A 819 0.53 -70.77 25.37
CA VAL A 819 1.45 -70.23 24.35
C VAL A 819 1.33 -68.70 24.21
N VAL A 820 0.17 -68.12 24.54
CA VAL A 820 -0.12 -66.69 24.31
C VAL A 820 0.14 -65.83 25.57
N GLU A 821 0.22 -66.41 26.76
CA GLU A 821 0.31 -65.66 28.02
C GLU A 821 1.68 -64.99 28.23
N LYS A 822 2.78 -65.71 28.03
CA LYS A 822 4.15 -65.17 28.16
C LYS A 822 4.40 -63.97 27.23
N PRO A 823 4.10 -64.04 25.92
CA PRO A 823 4.26 -62.88 25.05
C PRO A 823 3.31 -61.73 25.44
N THR A 824 2.07 -62.02 25.89
CA THR A 824 1.14 -60.98 26.37
C THR A 824 1.69 -60.21 27.57
N LEU A 825 2.30 -60.90 28.54
CA LEU A 825 2.94 -60.26 29.68
C LEU A 825 4.18 -59.44 29.27
N ALA A 826 5.00 -59.95 28.34
CA ALA A 826 6.18 -59.24 27.85
C ALA A 826 5.81 -57.94 27.09
N PHE A 827 4.86 -58.01 26.15
CA PHE A 827 4.37 -56.84 25.43
C PHE A 827 3.57 -55.89 26.34
N GLY A 828 2.82 -56.42 27.30
CA GLY A 828 2.12 -55.64 28.32
C GLY A 828 3.09 -54.86 29.22
N LEU A 829 4.22 -55.47 29.63
CA LEU A 829 5.26 -54.79 30.38
C LEU A 829 5.98 -53.73 29.54
N LEU A 830 6.35 -54.06 28.31
CA LEU A 830 6.98 -53.11 27.38
C LEU A 830 6.09 -51.89 27.17
N SER A 831 4.80 -52.10 26.89
CA SER A 831 3.85 -51.01 26.70
C SER A 831 3.66 -50.18 27.97
N ALA A 832 3.56 -50.81 29.15
CA ALA A 832 3.50 -50.10 30.42
C ALA A 832 4.75 -49.22 30.67
N LEU A 833 5.94 -49.72 30.34
CA LEU A 833 7.19 -48.95 30.45
C LEU A 833 7.20 -47.75 29.52
N VAL A 834 6.81 -47.93 28.25
CA VAL A 834 6.72 -46.83 27.27
C VAL A 834 5.67 -45.80 27.69
N LEU A 835 4.49 -46.24 28.13
CA LEU A 835 3.41 -45.37 28.64
C LEU A 835 3.86 -44.57 29.85
N THR A 836 4.60 -45.19 30.77
CA THR A 836 5.17 -44.52 31.94
C THR A 836 6.22 -43.48 31.51
N ALA A 837 7.14 -43.85 30.62
CA ALA A 837 8.18 -42.95 30.13
C ALA A 837 7.64 -41.74 29.36
N THR A 838 6.55 -41.93 28.60
CA THR A 838 5.92 -40.87 27.81
C THR A 838 4.94 -40.01 28.64
N GLY A 839 4.20 -40.61 29.57
CA GLY A 839 3.15 -39.94 30.34
C GLY A 839 3.61 -39.33 31.67
N PHE A 840 4.46 -40.04 32.44
CA PHE A 840 4.80 -39.65 33.81
C PHE A 840 5.62 -38.35 33.87
N PRO A 841 6.71 -38.15 33.09
CA PRO A 841 7.49 -36.92 33.13
C PRO A 841 6.68 -35.66 32.78
N MET A 842 5.75 -35.79 31.83
CA MET A 842 4.87 -34.67 31.43
C MET A 842 3.87 -34.32 32.53
N ALA A 843 3.34 -35.35 33.22
CA ALA A 843 2.33 -35.19 34.26
C ALA A 843 2.89 -34.68 35.61
N THR A 844 4.13 -35.04 35.98
CA THR A 844 4.67 -34.78 37.33
C THR A 844 5.89 -33.85 37.37
N CYS A 845 6.71 -33.81 36.30
CA CYS A 845 7.93 -32.99 36.28
C CYS A 845 7.77 -31.66 35.53
N ILE A 846 6.95 -31.62 34.48
CA ILE A 846 6.87 -30.47 33.55
C ILE A 846 5.54 -29.69 33.70
N GLY A 847 4.51 -30.29 34.29
CA GLY A 847 3.21 -29.64 34.55
C GLY A 847 2.43 -29.28 33.27
N LYS A 848 2.79 -29.85 32.11
CA LYS A 848 2.18 -29.54 30.81
C LYS A 848 1.31 -30.69 30.29
N SER A 849 0.33 -30.36 29.45
CA SER A 849 -0.45 -31.35 28.71
C SER A 849 0.43 -32.17 27.76
N LEU A 850 0.16 -33.47 27.64
CA LEU A 850 0.90 -34.37 26.74
C LEU A 850 0.63 -33.97 25.28
N GLY A 851 1.68 -33.78 24.49
CA GLY A 851 1.59 -33.35 23.09
C GLY A 851 2.79 -33.81 22.25
N GLY A 852 2.78 -33.46 20.97
CA GLY A 852 3.87 -33.80 20.05
C GLY A 852 4.00 -35.31 19.80
N PHE A 853 5.18 -35.76 19.36
CA PHE A 853 5.44 -37.17 19.07
C PHE A 853 5.25 -38.09 20.29
N SER A 854 5.48 -37.58 21.51
CA SER A 854 5.24 -38.34 22.75
C SER A 854 3.77 -38.76 22.88
N LEU A 855 2.82 -37.90 22.48
CA LEU A 855 1.40 -38.23 22.48
C LEU A 855 1.07 -39.38 21.50
N ILE A 856 1.63 -39.34 20.29
CA ILE A 856 1.41 -40.40 19.30
C ILE A 856 1.92 -41.73 19.83
N LEU A 857 3.14 -41.75 20.36
CA LEU A 857 3.75 -42.94 20.95
C LEU A 857 2.92 -43.46 22.14
N HIS A 858 2.48 -42.57 23.02
CA HIS A 858 1.65 -42.91 24.19
C HIS A 858 0.33 -43.56 23.76
N VAL A 859 -0.37 -42.98 22.79
CA VAL A 859 -1.67 -43.52 22.34
C VAL A 859 -1.51 -44.87 21.63
N LEU A 860 -0.47 -45.04 20.81
CA LEU A 860 -0.20 -46.31 20.11
C LEU A 860 0.11 -47.44 21.10
N PHE A 861 1.03 -47.21 22.05
CA PHE A 861 1.34 -48.20 23.08
C PHE A 861 0.19 -48.37 24.08
N GLY A 862 -0.69 -47.38 24.22
CA GLY A 862 -1.94 -47.47 24.97
C GLY A 862 -2.90 -48.51 24.39
N ALA A 863 -3.04 -48.56 23.07
CA ALA A 863 -3.84 -49.60 22.41
C ALA A 863 -3.23 -51.00 22.55
N LEU A 864 -1.91 -51.11 22.43
CA LEU A 864 -1.20 -52.38 22.69
C LEU A 864 -1.42 -52.83 24.15
N TYR A 865 -1.30 -51.90 25.11
CA TYR A 865 -1.55 -52.18 26.52
C TYR A 865 -3.01 -52.63 26.77
N ALA A 866 -3.99 -51.95 26.17
CA ALA A 866 -5.40 -52.32 26.28
C ALA A 866 -5.69 -53.73 25.73
N LEU A 867 -5.07 -54.10 24.60
CA LEU A 867 -5.14 -55.46 24.05
C LEU A 867 -4.55 -56.49 25.01
N CYS A 868 -3.32 -56.25 25.48
CA CYS A 868 -2.66 -57.15 26.42
C CYS A 868 -3.48 -57.31 27.71
N LEU A 869 -4.06 -56.22 28.21
CA LEU A 869 -4.89 -56.24 29.41
C LEU A 869 -6.20 -57.01 29.20
N ALA A 870 -6.88 -56.85 28.06
CA ALA A 870 -8.10 -57.59 27.74
C ALA A 870 -7.83 -59.10 27.61
N VAL A 871 -6.74 -59.47 26.92
CA VAL A 871 -6.30 -60.87 26.82
C VAL A 871 -5.93 -61.43 28.20
N LEU A 872 -5.18 -60.68 29.00
CA LEU A 872 -4.81 -61.08 30.36
C LEU A 872 -6.04 -61.23 31.28
N ALA A 873 -7.04 -60.34 31.16
CA ALA A 873 -8.29 -60.43 31.91
C ALA A 873 -9.01 -61.75 31.63
N VAL A 874 -9.08 -62.18 30.37
CA VAL A 874 -9.69 -63.47 29.99
C VAL A 874 -8.86 -64.65 30.49
N LEU A 875 -7.55 -64.67 30.22
CA LEU A 875 -6.68 -65.83 30.49
C LEU A 875 -6.34 -66.03 31.97
N SER A 876 -6.30 -64.98 32.77
CA SER A 876 -5.81 -65.03 34.16
C SER A 876 -6.91 -64.87 35.21
N SER A 877 -8.14 -64.48 34.83
CA SER A 877 -9.28 -64.34 35.75
C SER A 877 -9.62 -65.63 36.50
N LYS A 878 -9.49 -66.81 35.86
CA LYS A 878 -9.70 -68.12 36.50
C LYS A 878 -8.73 -68.38 37.65
N ARG A 879 -7.45 -68.08 37.45
CA ARG A 879 -6.34 -68.29 38.40
C ARG A 879 -6.31 -67.25 39.53
N CYS A 880 -7.01 -66.13 39.33
CA CYS A 880 -7.07 -65.03 40.30
C CYS A 880 -8.42 -64.92 41.02
N LYS A 881 -9.19 -66.02 41.15
CA LYS A 881 -10.45 -66.01 41.91
C LYS A 881 -10.22 -65.68 43.39
N LEU A 882 -11.03 -64.74 43.91
CA LEU A 882 -11.00 -64.29 45.31
C LEU A 882 -11.72 -65.24 46.29
N ALA A 883 -12.63 -66.09 45.79
CA ALA A 883 -13.39 -67.07 46.58
C ALA A 883 -13.36 -68.46 45.93
N GLY A 884 -13.08 -69.51 46.71
CA GLY A 884 -13.00 -70.92 46.29
C GLY A 884 -11.85 -71.70 46.95
N GLU A 885 -11.94 -73.04 46.99
CA GLU A 885 -10.90 -73.91 47.55
C GLU A 885 -9.56 -73.73 46.81
N THR A 886 -8.52 -73.54 47.60
CA THR A 886 -7.16 -73.18 47.21
C THR A 886 -6.45 -74.32 46.50
N THR A 887 -6.49 -74.32 45.17
CA THR A 887 -5.56 -75.09 44.35
C THR A 887 -4.68 -74.17 43.52
N ASP A 888 -4.11 -73.09 44.10
CA ASP A 888 -3.55 -72.02 43.26
C ASP A 888 -2.10 -71.61 43.58
N THR A 889 -1.38 -71.47 42.47
CA THR A 889 -0.01 -71.01 42.23
C THR A 889 0.25 -69.51 42.52
N TYR A 890 -0.74 -68.76 43.02
CA TYR A 890 -0.65 -67.29 43.24
C TYR A 890 -1.16 -66.88 44.64
N SER A 891 -0.43 -65.97 45.30
CA SER A 891 -0.75 -65.42 46.62
C SER A 891 -1.97 -64.48 46.62
N MET A 892 -2.62 -64.30 47.78
CA MET A 892 -3.75 -63.36 47.92
C MET A 892 -3.39 -61.93 47.48
N THR A 893 -2.17 -61.48 47.79
CA THR A 893 -1.65 -60.18 47.34
C THR A 893 -1.58 -60.08 45.82
N GLN A 894 -1.16 -61.14 45.13
CA GLN A 894 -1.13 -61.18 43.65
C GLN A 894 -2.55 -61.13 43.07
N LYS A 895 -3.50 -61.85 43.67
CA LYS A 895 -4.91 -61.82 43.24
C LYS A 895 -5.52 -60.43 43.38
N LEU A 896 -5.28 -59.75 44.51
CA LEU A 896 -5.73 -58.38 44.74
C LEU A 896 -5.06 -57.39 43.77
N CYS A 897 -3.75 -57.49 43.56
CA CYS A 897 -3.04 -56.62 42.62
C CYS A 897 -3.48 -56.84 41.17
N PHE A 898 -3.80 -58.08 40.77
CA PHE A 898 -4.35 -58.39 39.46
C PHE A 898 -5.70 -57.69 39.25
N TRP A 899 -6.65 -57.84 40.17
CA TRP A 899 -7.96 -57.19 40.02
C TRP A 899 -7.88 -55.67 40.09
N ALA A 900 -7.01 -55.13 40.95
CA ALA A 900 -6.71 -53.71 40.97
C ALA A 900 -6.20 -53.24 39.60
N LEU A 901 -5.25 -53.96 38.99
CA LEU A 901 -4.73 -53.69 37.64
C LEU A 901 -5.84 -53.70 36.57
N ILE A 902 -6.74 -54.69 36.59
CA ILE A 902 -7.87 -54.78 35.64
C ILE A 902 -8.83 -53.60 35.82
N ILE A 903 -9.19 -53.24 37.06
CA ILE A 903 -10.09 -52.12 37.35
C ILE A 903 -9.46 -50.79 36.93
N THR A 904 -8.22 -50.53 37.35
CA THR A 904 -7.52 -49.29 36.97
C THR A 904 -7.28 -49.24 35.46
N GLY A 905 -7.01 -50.37 34.82
CA GLY A 905 -6.85 -50.47 33.38
C GLY A 905 -8.16 -50.23 32.62
N PHE A 906 -9.31 -50.69 33.13
CA PHE A 906 -10.62 -50.29 32.61
C PHE A 906 -10.80 -48.78 32.67
N VAL A 907 -10.49 -48.14 33.81
CA VAL A 907 -10.60 -46.68 33.96
C VAL A 907 -9.65 -45.95 32.99
N LEU A 908 -8.42 -46.43 32.80
CA LEU A 908 -7.47 -45.86 31.84
C LEU A 908 -8.00 -45.87 30.41
N VAL A 909 -8.53 -47.01 29.95
CA VAL A 909 -9.08 -47.14 28.60
C VAL A 909 -10.40 -46.36 28.48
N ALA A 910 -11.24 -46.35 29.51
CA ALA A 910 -12.50 -45.63 29.52
C ALA A 910 -12.28 -44.12 29.39
N THR A 911 -11.45 -43.55 30.25
CA THR A 911 -11.20 -42.11 30.32
C THR A 911 -10.66 -41.57 29.00
N ILE A 912 -9.74 -42.27 28.34
CA ILE A 912 -9.24 -41.84 27.02
C ILE A 912 -10.29 -42.03 25.92
N LEU A 913 -11.02 -43.15 25.87
CA LEU A 913 -12.05 -43.37 24.86
C LEU A 913 -13.16 -42.30 24.94
N VAL A 914 -13.59 -42.00 26.16
CA VAL A 914 -14.58 -40.96 26.49
C VAL A 914 -14.03 -39.56 26.16
N SER A 915 -12.74 -39.29 26.40
CA SER A 915 -12.13 -38.00 26.03
C SER A 915 -12.13 -37.76 24.51
N MET A 916 -12.18 -38.82 23.69
CA MET A 916 -12.18 -38.70 22.23
C MET A 916 -13.57 -38.46 21.62
N VAL A 917 -14.65 -38.41 22.41
CA VAL A 917 -15.99 -38.05 21.91
C VAL A 917 -16.25 -36.55 22.08
N PRO A 918 -16.87 -35.87 21.09
CA PRO A 918 -17.04 -34.42 21.08
C PRO A 918 -18.25 -33.97 21.92
N VAL A 919 -18.42 -34.52 23.12
CA VAL A 919 -19.61 -34.29 23.97
C VAL A 919 -19.27 -33.53 25.24
N PHE A 920 -18.07 -33.75 25.78
CA PHE A 920 -17.64 -33.21 27.06
C PHE A 920 -17.00 -31.83 26.91
N SER A 921 -17.31 -30.93 27.84
CA SER A 921 -16.69 -29.61 27.94
C SER A 921 -15.20 -29.71 28.27
N SER A 922 -14.44 -28.65 28.02
CA SER A 922 -13.02 -28.62 28.37
C SER A 922 -12.78 -28.85 29.87
N HIS A 923 -13.68 -28.37 30.74
CA HIS A 923 -13.63 -28.65 32.17
C HIS A 923 -13.76 -30.14 32.48
N THR A 924 -14.75 -30.83 31.88
CA THR A 924 -14.90 -32.28 32.05
C THR A 924 -13.73 -33.05 31.45
N GLN A 925 -13.13 -32.57 30.35
CA GLN A 925 -11.91 -33.14 29.79
C GLN A 925 -10.74 -33.06 30.79
N HIS A 926 -10.58 -31.97 31.53
CA HIS A 926 -9.60 -31.89 32.63
C HIS A 926 -9.86 -32.92 33.72
N THR A 927 -11.12 -33.11 34.13
CA THR A 927 -11.48 -34.13 35.12
C THR A 927 -11.16 -35.55 34.62
N LEU A 928 -11.45 -35.85 33.35
CA LEU A 928 -11.13 -37.13 32.73
C LEU A 928 -9.61 -37.37 32.67
N ILE A 929 -8.82 -36.34 32.34
CA ILE A 929 -7.35 -36.41 32.36
C ILE A 929 -6.83 -36.64 33.78
N ALA A 930 -7.40 -36.00 34.79
CA ALA A 930 -7.04 -36.22 36.19
C ALA A 930 -7.34 -37.66 36.62
N ALA A 931 -8.53 -38.17 36.30
CA ALA A 931 -8.91 -39.56 36.56
C ALA A 931 -7.96 -40.55 35.85
N HIS A 932 -7.59 -40.27 34.60
CA HIS A 932 -6.60 -41.06 33.85
C HIS A 932 -5.24 -41.10 34.57
N ARG A 933 -4.76 -39.95 35.07
CA ARG A 933 -3.49 -39.87 35.81
C ARG A 933 -3.53 -40.68 37.11
N TYR A 934 -4.59 -40.55 37.92
CA TYR A 934 -4.71 -41.31 39.16
C TYR A 934 -4.82 -42.82 38.91
N ALA A 935 -5.58 -43.22 37.90
CA ALA A 935 -5.67 -44.62 37.48
C ALA A 935 -4.31 -45.17 36.99
N ALA A 936 -3.51 -44.35 36.30
CA ALA A 936 -2.17 -44.74 35.83
C ALA A 936 -1.22 -45.01 37.01
N VAL A 937 -1.22 -44.13 38.02
CA VAL A 937 -0.40 -44.31 39.23
C VAL A 937 -0.83 -45.57 39.98
N ALA A 938 -2.14 -45.78 40.16
CA ALA A 938 -2.65 -46.97 40.82
C ALA A 938 -2.29 -48.25 40.05
N ALA A 939 -2.45 -48.27 38.71
CA ALA A 939 -2.08 -49.40 37.86
C ALA A 939 -0.57 -49.72 37.96
N LEU A 940 0.28 -48.70 37.98
CA LEU A 940 1.73 -48.87 38.13
C LEU A 940 2.08 -49.48 39.48
N ILE A 941 1.53 -48.96 40.58
CA ILE A 941 1.72 -49.50 41.93
C ILE A 941 1.26 -50.97 41.99
N SER A 942 0.07 -51.28 41.46
CA SER A 942 -0.45 -52.65 41.41
C SER A 942 0.46 -53.58 40.60
N GLY A 943 0.97 -53.13 39.45
CA GLY A 943 1.90 -53.91 38.62
C GLY A 943 3.22 -54.20 39.34
N VAL A 944 3.80 -53.20 40.01
CA VAL A 944 5.05 -53.37 40.79
C VAL A 944 4.83 -54.33 41.97
N LEU A 945 3.75 -54.16 42.74
CA LEU A 945 3.42 -55.04 43.86
C LEU A 945 3.16 -56.48 43.40
N TYR A 946 2.49 -56.67 42.25
CA TYR A 946 2.29 -57.96 41.62
C TYR A 946 3.61 -58.65 41.26
N ALA A 947 4.58 -57.90 40.72
CA ALA A 947 5.90 -58.42 40.37
C ALA A 947 6.76 -58.77 41.60
N ILE A 948 6.75 -57.92 42.64
CA ILE A 948 7.52 -58.14 43.88
C ILE A 948 6.98 -59.34 44.66
N SER A 949 5.66 -59.48 44.76
CA SER A 949 5.03 -60.58 45.49
C SER A 949 5.34 -61.96 44.87
N LYS A 950 5.58 -62.02 43.56
CA LYS A 950 6.05 -63.25 42.88
C LYS A 950 7.44 -63.69 43.32
N LYS A 951 8.32 -62.74 43.67
CA LYS A 951 9.71 -63.01 44.13
C LYS A 951 9.80 -63.46 45.59
N ARG A 952 8.75 -63.21 46.39
CA ARG A 952 8.69 -63.63 47.81
C ARG A 952 8.05 -65.01 48.02
N SER A 953 7.40 -65.56 46.99
CA SER A 953 6.71 -66.85 47.03
C SER A 953 7.43 -67.97 46.27
N SER A 954 8.59 -67.67 45.66
CA SER A 954 9.58 -68.63 45.16
C SER A 954 10.72 -68.74 46.15
#